data_AF-A0A7S2UC34-F1
#
_entry.id   AF-A0A7S2UC34-F1
#
_cell.length_a   1.000
_cell.length_b   1.000
_cell.length_c   1.000
_cell.angle_alpha   90.00
_cell.angle_beta   90.00
_cell.angle_gamma   90.00
#
_symmetry.space_group_name_H-M   'P 1'
#
loop_
_entity.id
_entity.type
_entity.pdbx_description
1 polymer ?
#
loop_
_entity_poly.entity_id
_entity_poly.type
_entity_poly.pdbx_seq_one_letter_code
_entity_poly.pdbx_strand_id
1 'polypeptide(L)'
;ASAPNTILLDESSVPPANSLEEKLALRFSSVMGTSKESISMNADMFSSYGMNSLKVAQFVSEMRRSNDSYSGELSIRDVYESPTLRQLSMIINAKSNGTALIEDEEKNHEVSIVDEKAEATEERGYYPIITTGMKLAALVIDAALLGSISYYPMLLLLRVPLGIEYFFLWILYFYLGIIIFLISLLVLTWVVKMLLLGRIVESSVSNKSIWFFRWLIFDYLWSLLNFFLLHILSGTTWLNFIYRCFGASIGEGTFIEKPCIRVPDLVHIGSNTYISGEATIMCVDENPDNTDFGTVRIGNGSVIQSRAFLDINVIIGDQVEVCPLTHIGAGTKVQSGSRVSGTLAQVDTIGHELLYNMSSSQINSKGGLYFGLVTPVIILIVYGALLGLFIFSFEPIYLATGEDLGISVIIYLACGPLTAVVATFMLCPFVWIVRRVLLNGHLHSSKCHVHSMDFARRWLAKQIFEYSSVLLPEHSVFKRIHTRLLGGHMSIFDSFAPTPMEPDLFTSKEGIFTANGVVIRSFIVDITGIATFDSIYMGRNAVILDRSVIMPGARLEDNVTVGSGTVVEGSVTEGSLVFGNPPLMRHRGTQGKHEATLVQKTLFIIVEEVLTTLPHLLLGRLPRLVILAAMYAANPFGFGFHIAATVCSLFSAA
;
A
#
# COMPACT_ATOMS: atom_id res chain seq x y z
N ALA A 1 -15.09 10.96 41.94
CA ALA A 1 -16.06 9.95 42.37
C ALA A 1 -17.14 9.85 41.30
N SER A 2 -16.88 9.04 40.28
CA SER A 2 -17.82 8.76 39.18
C SER A 2 -18.66 7.55 39.58
N ALA A 3 -19.99 7.71 39.57
CA ALA A 3 -20.93 6.64 39.84
C ALA A 3 -20.71 5.46 38.86
N PRO A 4 -20.88 4.20 39.30
CA PRO A 4 -20.84 3.06 38.41
C PRO A 4 -22.05 3.12 37.47
N ASN A 5 -21.80 2.96 36.17
CA ASN A 5 -22.84 2.80 35.16
C ASN A 5 -23.74 1.63 35.56
N THR A 6 -24.98 1.94 35.92
CA THR A 6 -26.03 0.97 36.21
C THR A 6 -26.30 0.17 34.94
N ILE A 7 -25.88 -1.10 34.93
CA ILE A 7 -26.22 -2.08 33.91
C ILE A 7 -27.74 -2.27 33.98
N LEU A 8 -28.45 -1.96 32.90
CA LEU A 8 -29.85 -2.33 32.74
C LEU A 8 -29.91 -3.86 32.68
N LEU A 9 -30.17 -4.49 33.83
CA LEU A 9 -30.47 -5.91 33.92
C LEU A 9 -31.87 -6.10 33.32
N ASP A 10 -31.90 -6.50 32.04
CA ASP A 10 -33.13 -6.97 31.41
C ASP A 10 -33.54 -8.30 32.06
N GLU A 11 -34.81 -8.40 32.44
CA GLU A 11 -35.40 -9.52 33.18
C GLU A 11 -35.48 -10.77 32.29
N SER A 12 -34.38 -11.51 32.16
CA SER A 12 -34.31 -12.96 31.92
C SER A 12 -32.85 -13.41 31.83
N SER A 13 -32.20 -13.56 32.98
CA SER A 13 -30.86 -14.18 33.04
C SER A 13 -30.98 -15.66 32.69
N VAL A 14 -30.51 -16.04 31.51
CA VAL A 14 -30.51 -17.43 31.04
C VAL A 14 -29.17 -18.07 31.39
N PRO A 15 -29.12 -19.12 32.22
CA PRO A 15 -27.87 -19.77 32.59
C PRO A 15 -27.30 -20.60 31.42
N PRO A 16 -25.99 -20.92 31.47
CA PRO A 16 -25.35 -21.83 30.52
C PRO A 16 -25.97 -23.24 30.59
N ALA A 17 -26.30 -23.80 29.43
CA ALA A 17 -26.98 -25.09 29.30
C ALA A 17 -26.02 -26.26 29.02
N ASN A 18 -24.79 -25.99 28.58
CA ASN A 18 -23.79 -27.02 28.27
C ASN A 18 -22.39 -26.59 28.74
N SER A 19 -21.44 -27.53 28.75
CA SER A 19 -20.06 -27.28 29.22
C SER A 19 -19.31 -26.23 28.38
N LEU A 20 -19.65 -26.11 27.10
CA LEU A 20 -19.08 -25.10 26.19
C LEU A 20 -19.58 -23.69 26.54
N GLU A 21 -20.90 -23.53 26.72
CA GLU A 21 -21.57 -22.32 27.17
C GLU A 21 -21.00 -21.87 28.53
N GLU A 22 -20.73 -22.80 29.43
CA GLU A 22 -20.14 -22.51 30.74
C GLU A 22 -18.71 -21.98 30.64
N LYS A 23 -17.89 -22.57 29.76
CA LYS A 23 -16.54 -22.09 29.46
C LYS A 23 -16.55 -20.72 28.80
N LEU A 24 -17.44 -20.51 27.83
CA LEU A 24 -17.62 -19.23 27.15
C LEU A 24 -18.01 -18.13 28.14
N ALA A 25 -18.97 -18.40 29.03
CA ALA A 25 -19.39 -17.46 30.06
C ALA A 25 -18.24 -17.12 31.04
N LEU A 26 -17.44 -18.11 31.44
CA LEU A 26 -16.29 -17.90 32.35
C LEU A 26 -15.20 -17.04 31.70
N ARG A 27 -14.88 -17.28 30.44
CA ARG A 27 -13.90 -16.46 29.72
C ARG A 27 -14.43 -15.07 29.42
N PHE A 28 -15.70 -14.97 29.06
CA PHE A 28 -16.37 -13.68 28.84
C PHE A 28 -16.36 -12.85 30.13
N SER A 29 -16.66 -13.46 31.29
CA SER A 29 -16.61 -12.78 32.60
C SER A 29 -15.22 -12.25 32.92
N SER A 30 -14.17 -13.03 32.62
CA SER A 30 -12.78 -12.63 32.84
C SER A 30 -12.37 -11.40 32.03
N VAL A 31 -12.85 -11.29 30.78
CA VAL A 31 -12.53 -10.16 29.89
C VAL A 31 -13.37 -8.93 30.24
N MET A 32 -14.63 -9.14 30.63
CA MET A 32 -15.53 -8.04 30.98
C MET A 32 -15.29 -7.49 32.39
N GLY A 33 -14.60 -8.25 33.25
CA GLY A 33 -14.38 -7.89 34.66
C GLY A 33 -15.66 -8.01 35.50
N THR A 34 -16.60 -8.87 35.09
CA THR A 34 -17.90 -9.08 35.75
C THR A 34 -17.98 -10.48 36.36
N SER A 35 -18.94 -10.69 37.29
CA SER A 35 -19.15 -12.01 37.89
C SER A 35 -19.86 -12.95 36.91
N LYS A 36 -19.52 -14.25 36.95
CA LYS A 36 -20.09 -15.26 36.05
C LYS A 36 -21.62 -15.33 36.17
N GLU A 37 -22.16 -15.10 37.36
CA GLU A 37 -23.60 -15.15 37.64
C GLU A 37 -24.39 -13.97 37.04
N SER A 38 -23.70 -12.89 36.63
CA SER A 38 -24.30 -11.71 36.00
C SER A 38 -24.41 -11.82 34.47
N ILE A 39 -23.90 -12.91 33.88
CA ILE A 39 -23.85 -13.12 32.43
C ILE A 39 -25.05 -13.97 31.98
N SER A 40 -25.87 -13.40 31.12
CA SER A 40 -26.97 -14.09 30.45
C SER A 40 -26.52 -14.58 29.07
N MET A 41 -26.82 -15.83 28.75
CA MET A 41 -26.36 -16.45 27.49
C MET A 41 -27.02 -15.87 26.24
N ASN A 42 -28.19 -15.23 26.37
CA ASN A 42 -28.96 -14.63 25.28
C ASN A 42 -28.82 -13.11 25.21
N ALA A 43 -28.13 -12.47 26.16
CA ALA A 43 -27.93 -11.03 26.13
C ALA A 43 -26.90 -10.66 25.05
N ASP A 44 -27.18 -9.56 24.33
CA ASP A 44 -26.26 -9.06 23.31
C ASP A 44 -25.01 -8.51 24.00
N MET A 45 -23.86 -9.12 23.70
CA MET A 45 -22.58 -8.80 24.31
C MET A 45 -22.20 -7.32 24.19
N PHE A 46 -22.65 -6.66 23.11
CA PHE A 46 -22.25 -5.29 22.79
C PHE A 46 -23.20 -4.27 23.41
N SER A 47 -24.51 -4.45 23.29
CA SER A 47 -25.48 -3.49 23.85
C SER A 47 -25.66 -3.66 25.35
N SER A 48 -25.71 -4.91 25.86
CA SER A 48 -25.96 -5.20 27.27
C SER A 48 -24.70 -5.07 28.14
N TYR A 49 -23.53 -5.48 27.63
CA TYR A 49 -22.29 -5.47 28.41
C TYR A 49 -21.26 -4.44 27.94
N GLY A 50 -21.54 -3.69 26.86
CA GLY A 50 -20.62 -2.67 26.34
C GLY A 50 -19.34 -3.28 25.75
N MET A 51 -19.42 -4.47 25.16
CA MET A 51 -18.28 -5.08 24.48
C MET A 51 -17.81 -4.18 23.34
N ASN A 52 -16.50 -3.95 23.26
CA ASN A 52 -15.84 -3.16 22.23
C ASN A 52 -14.78 -4.01 21.50
N SER A 53 -14.24 -3.50 20.40
CA SER A 53 -13.29 -4.25 19.55
C SER A 53 -12.06 -4.75 20.31
N LEU A 54 -11.57 -4.01 21.31
CA LEU A 54 -10.44 -4.44 22.15
C LEU A 54 -10.82 -5.65 23.01
N LYS A 55 -12.00 -5.61 23.64
CA LYS A 55 -12.52 -6.72 24.45
C LYS A 55 -12.85 -7.94 23.59
N VAL A 56 -13.33 -7.76 22.36
CA VAL A 56 -13.51 -8.87 21.41
C VAL A 56 -12.16 -9.53 21.09
N ALA A 57 -11.14 -8.75 20.75
CA ALA A 57 -9.81 -9.28 20.47
C ALA A 57 -9.20 -10.02 21.68
N GLN A 58 -9.36 -9.45 22.88
CA GLN A 58 -8.95 -10.10 24.13
C GLN A 58 -9.69 -11.42 24.37
N PHE A 59 -11.02 -11.43 24.16
CA PHE A 59 -11.84 -12.63 24.31
C PHE A 59 -11.44 -13.73 23.34
N VAL A 60 -11.28 -13.42 22.06
CA VAL A 60 -10.83 -14.40 21.06
C VAL A 60 -9.41 -14.89 21.34
N SER A 61 -8.50 -14.01 21.77
CA SER A 61 -7.13 -14.38 22.13
C SER A 61 -7.09 -15.30 23.37
N GLU A 62 -7.90 -15.00 24.38
CA GLU A 62 -8.04 -15.83 25.59
C GLU A 62 -8.62 -17.21 25.26
N MET A 63 -9.59 -17.26 24.34
CA MET A 63 -10.15 -18.52 23.82
C MET A 63 -9.12 -19.34 23.02
N ARG A 64 -8.21 -18.69 22.27
CA ARG A 64 -7.13 -19.37 21.52
C ARG A 64 -6.07 -19.96 22.44
N ARG A 65 -5.74 -19.27 23.53
CA ARG A 65 -4.73 -19.71 24.51
C ARG A 65 -5.12 -20.97 25.29
N SER A 66 -6.40 -21.34 25.34
CA SER A 66 -6.85 -22.36 26.29
C SER A 66 -6.63 -23.82 25.86
N ASN A 67 -5.97 -24.11 24.73
CA ASN A 67 -5.66 -25.48 24.25
C ASN A 67 -6.86 -26.46 24.25
N ASP A 68 -8.09 -25.95 24.28
CA ASP A 68 -9.31 -26.74 24.12
C ASP A 68 -9.48 -27.08 22.64
N SER A 69 -10.03 -28.25 22.30
CA SER A 69 -10.22 -28.75 20.92
C SER A 69 -10.97 -27.82 19.95
N TYR A 70 -11.49 -26.69 20.42
CA TYR A 70 -12.30 -25.71 19.69
C TYR A 70 -11.63 -24.32 19.58
N SER A 71 -10.42 -24.16 20.13
CA SER A 71 -9.76 -22.86 20.33
C SER A 71 -9.26 -22.22 19.02
N GLY A 72 -8.93 -23.01 18.00
CA GLY A 72 -8.45 -22.54 16.70
C GLY A 72 -9.54 -22.01 15.77
N GLU A 73 -10.81 -22.35 16.01
CA GLU A 73 -11.90 -22.14 15.05
C GLU A 73 -12.68 -20.82 15.24
N LEU A 74 -12.43 -20.12 16.35
CA LEU A 74 -13.11 -18.87 16.68
C LEU A 74 -12.37 -17.66 16.08
N SER A 75 -13.05 -16.96 15.17
CA SER A 75 -12.61 -15.71 14.59
C SER A 75 -13.27 -14.51 15.27
N ILE A 76 -12.65 -13.32 15.15
CA ILE A 76 -13.27 -12.06 15.57
C ILE A 76 -14.64 -11.87 14.89
N ARG A 77 -14.74 -12.29 13.62
CA ARG A 77 -15.96 -12.21 12.83
C ARG A 77 -17.10 -13.02 13.44
N ASP A 78 -16.84 -14.24 13.91
CA ASP A 78 -17.86 -15.09 14.53
C ASP A 78 -18.52 -14.39 15.74
N VAL A 79 -17.72 -13.68 16.57
CA VAL A 79 -18.20 -12.92 17.74
C VAL A 79 -19.13 -11.76 17.34
N TYR A 80 -18.89 -11.17 16.17
CA TYR A 80 -19.73 -10.10 15.66
C TYR A 80 -21.00 -10.60 14.95
N GLU A 81 -20.92 -11.73 14.23
CA GLU A 81 -22.08 -12.37 13.58
C GLU A 81 -23.02 -13.04 14.60
N SER A 82 -22.47 -13.53 15.70
CA SER A 82 -23.20 -14.14 16.81
C SER A 82 -23.09 -13.29 18.08
N PRO A 83 -23.92 -12.24 18.23
CA PRO A 83 -23.80 -11.27 19.32
C PRO A 83 -24.16 -11.84 20.70
N THR A 84 -24.56 -13.11 20.81
CA THR A 84 -24.88 -13.79 22.07
C THR A 84 -23.96 -14.99 22.29
N LEU A 85 -23.62 -15.29 23.56
CA LEU A 85 -22.77 -16.43 23.90
C LEU A 85 -23.41 -17.78 23.49
N ARG A 86 -24.74 -17.86 23.50
CA ARG A 86 -25.47 -19.03 23.00
C ARG A 86 -25.28 -19.26 21.51
N GLN A 87 -25.43 -18.23 20.69
CA GLN A 87 -25.21 -18.34 19.24
C GLN A 87 -23.76 -18.70 18.93
N LEU A 88 -22.79 -18.14 19.67
CA LEU A 88 -21.38 -18.54 19.55
C LEU A 88 -21.16 -20.02 19.85
N SER A 89 -21.80 -20.54 20.90
CA SER A 89 -21.71 -21.96 21.24
C SER A 89 -22.27 -22.87 20.13
N MET A 90 -23.29 -22.41 19.40
CA MET A 90 -23.87 -23.15 18.27
C MET A 90 -22.93 -23.16 17.07
N ILE A 91 -22.28 -22.04 16.75
CA ILE A 91 -21.30 -21.96 15.65
C ILE A 91 -20.10 -22.86 15.93
N ILE A 92 -19.56 -22.82 17.15
CA ILE A 92 -18.42 -23.65 17.53
C ILE A 92 -18.77 -25.14 17.40
N ASN A 93 -19.94 -25.55 17.89
CA ASN A 93 -20.40 -26.94 17.73
C ASN A 93 -20.68 -27.32 16.26
N ALA A 94 -21.15 -26.38 15.44
CA ALA A 94 -21.39 -26.64 14.02
C ALA A 94 -20.08 -26.81 13.23
N LYS A 95 -19.06 -26.00 13.56
CA LYS A 95 -17.72 -26.12 12.96
C LYS A 95 -17.04 -27.42 13.40
N SER A 96 -17.08 -27.77 14.68
CA SER A 96 -16.47 -29.01 15.19
C SER A 96 -17.12 -30.29 14.65
N ASN A 97 -18.43 -30.26 14.35
CA ASN A 97 -19.13 -31.40 13.73
C ASN A 97 -18.91 -31.48 12.22
N GLY A 98 -18.53 -30.37 11.56
CA GLY A 98 -18.18 -30.32 10.15
C GLY A 98 -16.77 -30.85 9.86
N THR A 99 -15.83 -30.67 10.79
CA THR A 99 -14.45 -31.19 10.71
C THR A 99 -14.39 -32.71 10.74
N ALA A 100 -15.34 -33.38 11.40
CA ALA A 100 -15.43 -34.84 11.45
C ALA A 100 -15.75 -35.53 10.10
N LEU A 101 -16.16 -34.79 9.06
CA LEU A 101 -16.39 -35.31 7.71
C LEU A 101 -15.19 -35.09 6.77
N ILE A 102 -14.16 -34.37 7.21
CA ILE A 102 -12.95 -34.05 6.43
C ILE A 102 -11.76 -34.92 6.88
N GLU A 103 -11.81 -35.48 8.10
CA GLU A 103 -10.74 -36.30 8.68
C GLU A 103 -10.39 -37.60 7.93
N ASP A 104 -11.20 -38.06 6.96
CA ASP A 104 -10.89 -39.25 6.17
C ASP A 104 -9.92 -39.00 5.00
N GLU A 105 -9.64 -37.74 4.60
CA GLU A 105 -8.65 -37.42 3.56
C GLU A 105 -7.30 -36.85 4.07
N GLU A 106 -7.20 -36.47 5.35
CA GLU A 106 -6.01 -35.81 5.92
C GLU A 106 -4.94 -36.73 6.53
N LYS A 107 -5.05 -38.05 6.38
CA LYS A 107 -4.09 -39.01 6.98
C LYS A 107 -2.67 -39.07 6.36
N ASN A 108 -2.30 -38.17 5.44
CA ASN A 108 -1.01 -38.24 4.74
C ASN A 108 -0.09 -37.02 4.84
N HIS A 109 -0.35 -36.06 5.72
CA HIS A 109 0.68 -35.08 6.10
C HIS A 109 0.75 -34.96 7.62
N GLU A 110 1.63 -35.74 8.24
CA GLU A 110 2.13 -35.40 9.57
C GLU A 110 2.86 -34.05 9.49
N VAL A 111 2.12 -32.98 9.73
CA VAL A 111 2.69 -31.72 10.16
C VAL A 111 3.14 -31.95 11.60
N SER A 112 4.45 -32.11 11.78
CA SER A 112 5.06 -32.13 13.10
C SER A 112 4.76 -30.82 13.81
N ILE A 113 3.81 -30.86 14.75
CA ILE A 113 3.56 -29.82 15.74
C ILE A 113 4.85 -29.73 16.56
N VAL A 114 5.64 -28.69 16.31
CA VAL A 114 6.78 -28.36 17.16
C VAL A 114 6.23 -27.85 18.48
N ASP A 115 6.47 -28.62 19.55
CA ASP A 115 6.20 -28.24 20.94
C ASP A 115 6.77 -26.84 21.23
N GLU A 116 5.86 -25.90 21.53
CA GLU A 116 6.12 -24.48 21.84
C GLU A 116 6.81 -24.27 23.21
N LYS A 117 7.62 -25.23 23.67
CA LYS A 117 8.29 -25.20 24.99
C LYS A 117 9.74 -25.70 25.03
N ALA A 118 10.43 -25.79 23.90
CA ALA A 118 11.88 -26.00 23.89
C ALA A 118 12.63 -24.67 23.73
N GLU A 119 12.97 -24.10 24.89
CA GLU A 119 14.18 -23.31 25.15
C GLU A 119 14.50 -22.13 24.22
N ALA A 120 14.15 -20.95 24.74
CA ALA A 120 14.88 -19.71 24.54
C ALA A 120 16.40 -19.92 24.76
N THR A 121 17.09 -20.27 23.68
CA THR A 121 18.51 -20.00 23.51
C THR A 121 18.63 -19.10 22.30
N GLU A 122 18.34 -17.81 22.50
CA GLU A 122 18.55 -16.76 21.51
C GLU A 122 20.04 -16.68 21.16
N GLU A 123 20.51 -17.43 20.17
CA GLU A 123 21.64 -17.02 19.33
C GLU A 123 21.20 -15.84 18.45
N ARG A 124 20.86 -14.70 19.06
CA ARG A 124 20.55 -13.43 18.39
C ARG A 124 21.82 -12.65 17.98
N GLY A 125 22.97 -13.31 17.93
CA GLY A 125 24.27 -12.67 17.69
C GLY A 125 24.66 -12.70 16.22
N TYR A 126 24.92 -11.53 15.63
CA TYR A 126 25.60 -11.27 14.35
C TYR A 126 24.79 -11.22 13.05
N TYR A 127 23.72 -11.99 12.85
CA TYR A 127 23.05 -12.03 11.54
C TYR A 127 22.43 -10.71 11.06
N PRO A 128 21.74 -9.92 11.91
CA PRO A 128 21.17 -8.64 11.52
C PRO A 128 22.23 -7.57 11.22
N ILE A 129 23.37 -7.62 11.94
CA ILE A 129 24.44 -6.61 11.83
C ILE A 129 25.19 -6.78 10.52
N ILE A 130 25.52 -8.02 10.14
CA ILE A 130 26.22 -8.33 8.89
C ILE A 130 25.33 -8.02 7.69
N THR A 131 24.06 -8.43 7.72
CA THR A 131 23.10 -8.12 6.64
C THR A 131 22.85 -6.62 6.50
N THR A 132 22.74 -5.88 7.61
CA THR A 132 22.63 -4.41 7.60
C THR A 132 23.92 -3.76 7.07
N GLY A 133 25.09 -4.23 7.50
CA GLY A 133 26.39 -3.74 7.01
C GLY A 133 26.63 -4.01 5.52
N MET A 134 26.09 -5.10 4.98
CA MET A 134 26.14 -5.41 3.56
C MET A 134 25.15 -4.59 2.73
N LYS A 135 23.91 -4.45 3.21
CA LYS A 135 22.93 -3.52 2.60
C LYS A 135 23.52 -2.11 2.54
N LEU A 136 24.21 -1.73 3.61
CA LEU A 136 24.97 -0.48 3.66
C LEU A 136 26.12 -0.45 2.64
N ALA A 137 26.94 -1.49 2.53
CA ALA A 137 28.03 -1.51 1.55
C ALA A 137 27.53 -1.50 0.09
N ALA A 138 26.48 -2.25 -0.23
CA ALA A 138 25.84 -2.22 -1.54
C ALA A 138 25.30 -0.81 -1.82
N LEU A 139 24.64 -0.22 -0.83
CA LEU A 139 24.16 1.14 -0.89
C LEU A 139 25.29 2.14 -1.17
N VAL A 140 26.43 2.01 -0.48
CA VAL A 140 27.63 2.82 -0.69
C VAL A 140 28.11 2.76 -2.13
N ILE A 141 28.15 1.56 -2.68
CA ILE A 141 28.65 1.28 -4.03
C ILE A 141 27.67 1.83 -5.07
N ASP A 142 26.38 1.64 -4.87
CA ASP A 142 25.33 2.15 -5.76
C ASP A 142 25.33 3.68 -5.77
N ALA A 143 25.41 4.27 -4.59
CA ALA A 143 25.48 5.70 -4.40
C ALA A 143 26.75 6.30 -5.07
N ALA A 144 27.88 5.60 -5.00
CA ALA A 144 29.10 5.98 -5.70
C ALA A 144 29.01 5.84 -7.23
N LEU A 145 28.47 4.71 -7.73
CA LEU A 145 28.40 4.40 -9.16
C LEU A 145 27.33 5.26 -9.86
N LEU A 146 26.15 5.33 -9.29
CA LEU A 146 25.04 6.10 -9.85
C LEU A 146 25.21 7.60 -9.61
N GLY A 147 25.76 7.97 -8.45
CA GLY A 147 26.17 9.34 -8.16
C GLY A 147 27.17 9.82 -9.19
N SER A 148 28.27 9.10 -9.43
CA SER A 148 29.31 9.53 -10.40
C SER A 148 28.82 9.65 -11.84
N ILE A 149 27.96 8.73 -12.32
CA ILE A 149 27.41 8.76 -13.68
C ILE A 149 26.40 9.92 -13.86
N SER A 150 25.58 10.19 -12.84
CA SER A 150 24.53 11.23 -12.88
C SER A 150 25.04 12.62 -12.52
N TYR A 151 26.20 12.66 -11.85
CA TYR A 151 26.90 13.88 -11.42
C TYR A 151 27.65 14.55 -12.57
N TYR A 152 28.03 13.83 -13.63
CA TYR A 152 28.76 14.42 -14.75
C TYR A 152 27.94 15.49 -15.52
N PRO A 153 26.64 15.27 -15.84
CA PRO A 153 25.75 16.34 -16.31
C PRO A 153 25.60 17.49 -15.30
N MET A 154 25.59 17.20 -14.00
CA MET A 154 25.50 18.20 -12.92
C MET A 154 26.80 19.03 -12.75
N LEU A 155 27.96 18.48 -13.06
CA LEU A 155 29.24 19.20 -13.11
C LEU A 155 29.36 20.09 -14.35
N LEU A 156 28.83 19.63 -15.49
CA LEU A 156 28.71 20.46 -16.69
C LEU A 156 27.77 21.64 -16.42
N LEU A 157 26.70 21.41 -15.68
CA LEU A 157 25.78 22.44 -15.18
C LEU A 157 26.50 23.52 -14.34
N LEU A 158 27.40 23.14 -13.42
CA LEU A 158 28.20 24.11 -12.64
C LEU A 158 29.16 24.97 -13.47
N ARG A 159 29.43 24.60 -14.73
CA ARG A 159 30.22 25.43 -15.67
C ARG A 159 29.36 26.34 -16.52
N VAL A 160 28.04 26.15 -16.53
CA VAL A 160 27.08 27.02 -17.19
C VAL A 160 26.73 28.15 -16.22
N PRO A 161 26.77 29.42 -16.63
CA PRO A 161 26.30 30.51 -15.77
C PRO A 161 24.85 30.26 -15.34
N LEU A 162 24.52 30.59 -14.10
CA LEU A 162 23.16 30.45 -13.54
C LEU A 162 22.15 31.48 -14.12
N GLY A 163 22.50 32.19 -15.19
CA GLY A 163 21.62 33.16 -15.83
C GLY A 163 20.31 32.54 -16.35
N ILE A 164 19.22 33.31 -16.28
CA ILE A 164 17.88 32.94 -16.79
C ILE A 164 17.94 32.47 -18.25
N GLU A 165 18.86 33.02 -19.04
CA GLU A 165 19.12 32.64 -20.43
C GLU A 165 19.55 31.17 -20.61
N TYR A 166 20.09 30.53 -19.57
CA TYR A 166 20.47 29.12 -19.58
C TYR A 166 19.42 28.20 -18.95
N PHE A 167 18.32 28.72 -18.41
CA PHE A 167 17.32 27.95 -17.66
C PHE A 167 16.83 26.68 -18.38
N PHE A 168 16.57 26.76 -19.69
CA PHE A 168 16.16 25.59 -20.49
C PHE A 168 17.28 24.56 -20.66
N LEU A 169 18.54 24.99 -20.75
CA LEU A 169 19.69 24.10 -20.78
C LEU A 169 19.85 23.39 -19.43
N TRP A 170 19.63 24.11 -18.32
CA TRP A 170 19.64 23.52 -16.98
C TRP A 170 18.62 22.39 -16.85
N ILE A 171 17.39 22.65 -17.27
CA ILE A 171 16.32 21.66 -17.31
C ILE A 171 16.72 20.45 -18.19
N LEU A 172 17.27 20.69 -19.38
CA LEU A 172 17.67 19.64 -20.31
C LEU A 172 18.77 18.73 -19.74
N TYR A 173 19.85 19.29 -19.17
CA TYR A 173 20.93 18.50 -18.57
C TYR A 173 20.46 17.73 -17.34
N PHE A 174 19.58 18.32 -16.54
CA PHE A 174 18.97 17.65 -15.41
C PHE A 174 18.16 16.43 -15.86
N TYR A 175 17.35 16.57 -16.91
CA TYR A 175 16.63 15.44 -17.50
C TYR A 175 17.55 14.36 -18.04
N LEU A 176 18.59 14.75 -18.77
CA LEU A 176 19.58 13.81 -19.29
C LEU A 176 20.22 13.03 -18.13
N GLY A 177 20.58 13.72 -17.04
CA GLY A 177 21.12 13.11 -15.83
C GLY A 177 20.18 12.08 -15.21
N ILE A 178 18.89 12.40 -15.04
CA ILE A 178 17.91 11.43 -14.52
C ILE A 178 17.76 10.24 -15.45
N ILE A 179 17.67 10.45 -16.76
CA ILE A 179 17.51 9.34 -17.72
C ILE A 179 18.73 8.41 -17.66
N ILE A 180 19.94 8.98 -17.66
CA ILE A 180 21.17 8.20 -17.55
C ILE A 180 21.22 7.46 -16.20
N PHE A 181 20.83 8.10 -15.09
CA PHE A 181 20.72 7.48 -13.77
C PHE A 181 19.82 6.23 -13.81
N LEU A 182 18.58 6.40 -14.31
CA LEU A 182 17.57 5.34 -14.32
C LEU A 182 18.01 4.16 -15.22
N ILE A 183 18.60 4.46 -16.39
CA ILE A 183 19.13 3.42 -17.30
C ILE A 183 20.32 2.71 -16.65
N SER A 184 21.22 3.45 -16.01
CA SER A 184 22.39 2.87 -15.35
C SER A 184 21.99 1.97 -14.19
N LEU A 185 21.00 2.37 -13.38
CA LEU A 185 20.44 1.55 -12.32
C LEU A 185 19.80 0.28 -12.88
N LEU A 186 18.98 0.39 -13.93
CA LEU A 186 18.38 -0.77 -14.60
C LEU A 186 19.43 -1.76 -15.11
N VAL A 187 20.45 -1.27 -15.81
CA VAL A 187 21.54 -2.10 -16.37
C VAL A 187 22.38 -2.72 -15.25
N LEU A 188 22.73 -1.96 -14.22
CA LEU A 188 23.48 -2.45 -13.07
C LEU A 188 22.74 -3.58 -12.37
N THR A 189 21.46 -3.38 -12.03
CA THR A 189 20.62 -4.41 -11.38
C THR A 189 20.52 -5.66 -12.24
N TRP A 190 20.38 -5.51 -13.57
CA TRP A 190 20.34 -6.63 -14.50
C TRP A 190 21.69 -7.39 -14.57
N VAL A 191 22.81 -6.69 -14.68
CA VAL A 191 24.16 -7.28 -14.71
C VAL A 191 24.46 -7.99 -13.39
N VAL A 192 24.17 -7.37 -12.24
CA VAL A 192 24.39 -7.97 -10.92
C VAL A 192 23.58 -9.25 -10.77
N LYS A 193 22.31 -9.25 -11.19
CA LYS A 193 21.50 -10.48 -11.22
C LYS A 193 22.17 -11.58 -12.04
N MET A 194 22.55 -11.28 -13.27
CA MET A 194 23.13 -12.27 -14.19
C MET A 194 24.47 -12.81 -13.68
N LEU A 195 25.31 -11.98 -13.07
CA LEU A 195 26.62 -12.38 -12.56
C LEU A 195 26.55 -13.15 -11.23
N LEU A 196 25.67 -12.74 -10.30
CA LEU A 196 25.63 -13.31 -8.95
C LEU A 196 24.65 -14.46 -8.79
N LEU A 197 23.50 -14.41 -9.47
CA LEU A 197 22.37 -15.33 -9.24
C LEU A 197 22.03 -16.17 -10.47
N GLY A 198 22.22 -15.63 -11.67
CA GLY A 198 21.74 -16.27 -12.90
C GLY A 198 20.21 -16.34 -12.91
N ARG A 199 19.66 -17.53 -13.17
CA ARG A 199 18.21 -17.78 -13.10
C ARG A 199 17.86 -18.41 -11.76
N ILE A 200 17.02 -17.72 -10.99
CA ILE A 200 16.52 -18.23 -9.71
C ILE A 200 15.47 -19.31 -10.00
N VAL A 201 15.53 -20.41 -9.24
CA VAL A 201 14.62 -21.55 -9.33
C VAL A 201 14.04 -21.81 -7.94
N GLU A 202 12.91 -22.50 -7.87
CA GLU A 202 12.30 -22.93 -6.61
C GLU A 202 13.34 -23.64 -5.74
N SER A 203 13.57 -23.11 -4.54
CA SER A 203 14.58 -23.61 -3.62
C SER A 203 14.37 -23.08 -2.22
N SER A 204 14.79 -23.86 -1.22
CA SER A 204 14.94 -23.40 0.16
C SER A 204 16.42 -23.16 0.42
N VAL A 205 16.80 -21.96 0.82
CA VAL A 205 18.20 -21.57 1.01
C VAL A 205 18.41 -21.08 2.43
N SER A 206 19.41 -21.64 3.11
CA SER A 206 19.76 -21.17 4.45
C SER A 206 20.17 -19.71 4.47
N ASN A 207 19.65 -18.99 5.47
CA ASN A 207 19.99 -17.61 5.82
C ASN A 207 21.40 -17.54 6.41
N LYS A 208 22.37 -18.25 5.86
CA LYS A 208 23.79 -18.26 6.27
C LYS A 208 24.66 -18.53 5.04
N SER A 209 24.06 -19.09 3.99
CA SER A 209 24.67 -19.33 2.70
C SER A 209 25.13 -18.04 2.02
N ILE A 210 26.29 -18.10 1.35
CA ILE A 210 26.76 -17.06 0.43
C ILE A 210 25.75 -16.75 -0.67
N TRP A 211 24.93 -17.74 -1.07
CA TRP A 211 23.91 -17.54 -2.08
C TRP A 211 22.81 -16.58 -1.59
N PHE A 212 22.34 -16.74 -0.35
CA PHE A 212 21.36 -15.83 0.25
C PHE A 212 21.89 -14.39 0.31
N PHE A 213 23.17 -14.22 0.66
CA PHE A 213 23.80 -12.90 0.64
C PHE A 213 23.88 -12.28 -0.76
N ARG A 214 24.13 -13.08 -1.81
CA ARG A 214 24.06 -12.61 -3.21
C ARG A 214 22.65 -12.16 -3.57
N TRP A 215 21.64 -12.91 -3.11
CA TRP A 215 20.24 -12.56 -3.33
C TRP A 215 19.85 -11.28 -2.61
N LEU A 216 20.30 -11.05 -1.37
CA LEU A 216 20.07 -9.80 -0.64
C LEU A 216 20.61 -8.57 -1.38
N ILE A 217 21.77 -8.67 -2.04
CA ILE A 217 22.31 -7.57 -2.85
C ILE A 217 21.38 -7.26 -4.03
N PHE A 218 20.91 -8.30 -4.71
CA PHE A 218 19.93 -8.14 -5.80
C PHE A 218 18.61 -7.57 -5.30
N ASP A 219 18.04 -8.10 -4.21
CA ASP A 219 16.78 -7.64 -3.64
C ASP A 219 16.84 -6.17 -3.22
N TYR A 220 17.99 -5.74 -2.69
CA TYR A 220 18.26 -4.33 -2.41
C TYR A 220 18.25 -3.46 -3.67
N LEU A 221 19.04 -3.83 -4.68
CA LEU A 221 19.07 -3.14 -5.99
C LEU A 221 17.71 -3.13 -6.68
N TRP A 222 16.96 -4.21 -6.54
CA TRP A 222 15.61 -4.36 -7.06
C TRP A 222 14.64 -3.43 -6.34
N SER A 223 14.75 -3.28 -5.02
CA SER A 223 13.98 -2.31 -4.24
C SER A 223 14.27 -0.87 -4.67
N LEU A 224 15.54 -0.51 -4.90
CA LEU A 224 15.92 0.80 -5.46
C LEU A 224 15.33 1.01 -6.86
N LEU A 225 15.43 0.01 -7.73
CA LEU A 225 14.85 0.04 -9.07
C LEU A 225 13.32 0.21 -9.01
N ASN A 226 12.66 -0.46 -8.07
CA ASN A 226 11.23 -0.33 -7.84
C ASN A 226 10.85 1.09 -7.41
N PHE A 227 11.59 1.65 -6.46
CA PHE A 227 11.39 2.99 -5.94
C PHE A 227 11.58 4.08 -7.00
N PHE A 228 12.64 4.00 -7.80
CA PHE A 228 12.98 5.05 -8.78
C PHE A 228 12.35 4.88 -10.16
N LEU A 229 12.14 3.65 -10.64
CA LEU A 229 11.77 3.38 -12.04
C LEU A 229 10.46 2.60 -12.20
N LEU A 230 10.30 1.44 -11.56
CA LEU A 230 9.17 0.56 -11.85
C LEU A 230 7.84 1.20 -11.51
N HIS A 231 7.81 2.02 -10.45
CA HIS A 231 6.62 2.79 -10.07
C HIS A 231 6.15 3.76 -11.16
N ILE A 232 7.08 4.44 -11.85
CA ILE A 232 6.78 5.37 -12.96
C ILE A 232 6.22 4.63 -14.18
N LEU A 233 6.67 3.38 -14.38
CA LEU A 233 6.23 2.52 -15.48
C LEU A 233 4.95 1.74 -15.15
N SER A 234 4.39 1.92 -13.95
CA SER A 234 3.14 1.30 -13.54
C SER A 234 2.02 1.51 -14.55
N GLY A 235 1.33 0.43 -14.90
CA GLY A 235 0.25 0.42 -15.88
C GLY A 235 0.69 0.51 -17.34
N THR A 236 2.00 0.46 -17.63
CA THR A 236 2.54 0.50 -19.01
C THR A 236 3.07 -0.86 -19.48
N THR A 237 3.16 -1.01 -20.80
CA THR A 237 3.76 -2.20 -21.43
C THR A 237 5.27 -2.34 -21.18
N TRP A 238 5.97 -1.22 -20.87
CA TRP A 238 7.39 -1.23 -20.52
C TRP A 238 7.66 -1.96 -19.21
N LEU A 239 6.75 -1.85 -18.24
CA LEU A 239 6.89 -2.57 -16.98
C LEU A 239 6.91 -4.08 -17.24
N ASN A 240 6.00 -4.58 -18.07
CA ASN A 240 5.96 -5.98 -18.47
C ASN A 240 7.25 -6.40 -19.18
N PHE A 241 7.78 -5.55 -20.08
CA PHE A 241 9.04 -5.81 -20.77
C PHE A 241 10.22 -5.92 -19.80
N ILE A 242 10.34 -4.99 -18.84
CA ILE A 242 11.39 -5.04 -17.82
C ILE A 242 11.27 -6.33 -17.00
N TYR A 243 10.09 -6.66 -16.49
CA TYR A 243 9.90 -7.92 -15.77
C TYR A 243 10.31 -9.16 -16.58
N ARG A 244 10.00 -9.19 -17.89
CA ARG A 244 10.45 -10.27 -18.80
C ARG A 244 11.98 -10.31 -18.94
N CYS A 245 12.66 -9.17 -19.05
CA CYS A 245 14.13 -9.10 -19.06
C CYS A 245 14.76 -9.63 -17.75
N PHE A 246 14.03 -9.49 -16.64
CA PHE A 246 14.39 -10.05 -15.34
C PHE A 246 13.83 -11.48 -15.12
N GLY A 247 13.35 -12.15 -16.15
CA GLY A 247 13.04 -13.59 -16.14
C GLY A 247 11.57 -13.95 -15.88
N ALA A 248 10.69 -12.98 -15.64
CA ALA A 248 9.26 -13.25 -15.51
C ALA A 248 8.65 -13.66 -16.85
N SER A 249 7.66 -14.55 -16.78
CA SER A 249 6.86 -14.94 -17.93
C SER A 249 5.52 -14.20 -17.90
N ILE A 250 5.45 -13.03 -18.53
CA ILE A 250 4.22 -12.22 -18.56
C ILE A 250 3.58 -12.34 -19.95
N GLY A 251 2.28 -12.60 -20.03
CA GLY A 251 1.52 -12.67 -21.27
C GLY A 251 1.35 -11.32 -21.99
N GLU A 252 0.74 -11.34 -23.16
CA GLU A 252 0.39 -10.12 -23.90
C GLU A 252 -0.90 -9.51 -23.36
N GLY A 253 -1.05 -8.19 -23.43
CA GLY A 253 -2.25 -7.50 -22.92
C GLY A 253 -2.36 -7.45 -21.40
N THR A 254 -1.39 -7.99 -20.66
CA THR A 254 -1.38 -7.89 -19.19
C THR A 254 -1.22 -6.44 -18.74
N PHE A 255 -2.04 -6.00 -17.80
CA PHE A 255 -1.93 -4.68 -17.18
C PHE A 255 -1.52 -4.85 -15.71
N ILE A 256 -0.47 -4.17 -15.29
CA ILE A 256 0.09 -4.30 -13.94
C ILE A 256 0.21 -2.91 -13.31
N GLU A 257 -0.59 -2.64 -12.28
CA GLU A 257 -0.55 -1.41 -11.50
C GLU A 257 0.16 -1.63 -10.16
N LYS A 258 1.25 -0.89 -9.92
CA LYS A 258 2.02 -0.84 -8.66
C LYS A 258 2.18 -2.24 -7.99
N PRO A 259 2.68 -3.25 -8.71
CA PRO A 259 2.82 -4.59 -8.14
C PRO A 259 3.97 -4.63 -7.14
N CYS A 260 3.85 -5.44 -6.10
CA CYS A 260 5.00 -5.82 -5.27
C CYS A 260 5.46 -7.22 -5.69
N ILE A 261 6.48 -7.28 -6.56
CA ILE A 261 7.15 -8.52 -7.02
C ILE A 261 8.63 -8.37 -6.71
N ARG A 262 9.19 -9.22 -5.83
CA ARG A 262 10.62 -9.18 -5.45
C ARG A 262 11.50 -10.11 -6.29
N VAL A 263 10.95 -11.21 -6.78
CA VAL A 263 11.71 -12.23 -7.54
C VAL A 263 11.02 -12.52 -8.89
N PRO A 264 11.29 -11.71 -9.92
CA PRO A 264 10.62 -11.85 -11.22
C PRO A 264 10.77 -13.22 -11.88
N ASP A 265 11.90 -13.93 -11.69
CA ASP A 265 12.16 -15.27 -12.28
C ASP A 265 11.09 -16.32 -11.93
N LEU A 266 10.42 -16.15 -10.78
CA LEU A 266 9.46 -17.09 -10.21
C LEU A 266 8.01 -16.68 -10.47
N VAL A 267 7.80 -15.69 -11.34
CA VAL A 267 6.46 -15.19 -11.66
C VAL A 267 6.06 -15.59 -13.08
N HIS A 268 4.92 -16.28 -13.17
CA HIS A 268 4.24 -16.55 -14.43
C HIS A 268 2.87 -15.88 -14.41
N ILE A 269 2.62 -14.96 -15.34
CA ILE A 269 1.36 -14.25 -15.51
C ILE A 269 0.86 -14.48 -16.93
N GLY A 270 -0.38 -14.96 -17.07
CA GLY A 270 -1.04 -15.17 -18.35
C GLY A 270 -1.32 -13.89 -19.13
N SER A 271 -1.85 -14.07 -20.34
CA SER A 271 -2.26 -12.98 -21.23
C SER A 271 -3.58 -12.36 -20.79
N ASN A 272 -3.75 -11.06 -21.05
CA ASN A 272 -4.93 -10.27 -20.68
C ASN A 272 -5.29 -10.36 -19.19
N THR A 273 -4.28 -10.52 -18.33
CA THR A 273 -4.43 -10.56 -16.87
C THR A 273 -4.28 -9.15 -16.30
N TYR A 274 -5.09 -8.79 -15.31
CA TYR A 274 -5.12 -7.46 -14.72
C TYR A 274 -4.73 -7.51 -13.25
N ILE A 275 -3.61 -6.89 -12.89
CA ILE A 275 -3.13 -6.79 -11.51
C ILE A 275 -3.34 -5.35 -11.06
N SER A 276 -4.23 -5.16 -10.08
CA SER A 276 -4.64 -3.87 -9.54
C SER A 276 -3.73 -3.42 -8.38
N GLY A 277 -3.69 -2.11 -8.18
CA GLY A 277 -2.76 -1.42 -7.26
C GLY A 277 -2.54 -2.06 -5.90
N GLU A 278 -1.24 -2.24 -5.58
CA GLU A 278 -0.72 -2.78 -4.32
C GLU A 278 -1.01 -4.27 -4.09
N ALA A 279 -1.41 -5.02 -5.12
CA ALA A 279 -1.39 -6.48 -5.04
C ALA A 279 0.05 -6.98 -4.78
N THR A 280 0.18 -7.87 -3.80
CA THR A 280 1.47 -8.44 -3.39
C THR A 280 1.55 -9.88 -3.88
N ILE A 281 2.58 -10.17 -4.66
CA ILE A 281 2.87 -11.49 -5.21
C ILE A 281 4.15 -11.96 -4.55
N MET A 282 4.01 -12.82 -3.54
CA MET A 282 5.13 -13.36 -2.77
C MET A 282 5.79 -14.48 -3.56
N CYS A 283 7.07 -14.28 -3.89
CA CYS A 283 7.91 -15.33 -4.47
C CYS A 283 9.06 -15.71 -3.52
N VAL A 284 9.06 -15.12 -2.34
CA VAL A 284 10.04 -15.33 -1.29
C VAL A 284 9.35 -15.29 0.06
N ASP A 285 9.59 -16.29 0.87
CA ASP A 285 9.19 -16.34 2.27
C ASP A 285 10.44 -16.45 3.15
N GLU A 286 10.59 -15.52 4.09
CA GLU A 286 11.80 -15.38 4.91
C GLU A 286 11.51 -15.97 6.30
N ASN A 287 11.87 -17.24 6.50
CA ASN A 287 11.85 -17.89 7.82
C ASN A 287 13.13 -17.57 8.61
N PRO A 288 13.19 -17.76 9.95
CA PRO A 288 14.37 -17.40 10.74
C PRO A 288 15.68 -18.05 10.27
N ASP A 289 15.62 -19.33 9.88
CA ASP A 289 16.80 -20.12 9.52
C ASP A 289 17.01 -20.26 8.00
N ASN A 290 15.93 -20.32 7.23
CA ASN A 290 15.93 -20.53 5.79
C ASN A 290 15.01 -19.52 5.09
N THR A 291 15.30 -19.22 3.83
CA THR A 291 14.44 -18.43 2.95
C THR A 291 13.98 -19.32 1.81
N ASP A 292 12.66 -19.39 1.65
CA ASP A 292 11.99 -20.24 0.67
C ASP A 292 11.62 -19.41 -0.56
N PHE A 293 12.06 -19.87 -1.72
CA PHE A 293 11.78 -19.28 -3.03
C PHE A 293 10.75 -20.14 -3.73
N GLY A 294 9.58 -19.57 -3.99
CA GLY A 294 8.44 -20.28 -4.58
C GLY A 294 7.86 -19.59 -5.80
N THR A 295 7.32 -20.38 -6.72
CA THR A 295 6.74 -19.86 -7.97
C THR A 295 5.30 -19.45 -7.77
N VAL A 296 4.90 -18.30 -8.31
CA VAL A 296 3.49 -17.91 -8.41
C VAL A 296 3.06 -17.94 -9.87
N ARG A 297 1.97 -18.66 -10.14
CA ARG A 297 1.41 -18.83 -11.49
C ARG A 297 0.00 -18.26 -11.54
N ILE A 298 -0.22 -17.30 -12.43
CA ILE A 298 -1.51 -16.66 -12.64
C ILE A 298 -1.97 -16.94 -14.07
N GLY A 299 -3.15 -17.54 -14.23
CA GLY A 299 -3.75 -17.85 -15.52
C GLY A 299 -4.12 -16.62 -16.35
N ASN A 300 -4.61 -16.89 -17.56
CA ASN A 300 -5.03 -15.89 -18.54
C ASN A 300 -6.37 -15.27 -18.16
N GLY A 301 -6.55 -13.98 -18.44
CA GLY A 301 -7.83 -13.30 -18.20
C GLY A 301 -8.19 -13.16 -16.71
N SER A 302 -7.26 -13.46 -15.80
CA SER A 302 -7.50 -13.36 -14.37
C SER A 302 -7.33 -11.92 -13.87
N VAL A 303 -8.01 -11.58 -12.79
CA VAL A 303 -7.96 -10.27 -12.15
C VAL A 303 -7.51 -10.45 -10.71
N ILE A 304 -6.40 -9.81 -10.36
CA ILE A 304 -5.93 -9.71 -8.98
C ILE A 304 -6.23 -8.29 -8.51
N GLN A 305 -7.19 -8.14 -7.60
CA GLN A 305 -7.61 -6.82 -7.15
C GLN A 305 -6.69 -6.22 -6.09
N SER A 306 -6.98 -4.96 -5.74
CA SER A 306 -6.10 -4.13 -4.92
C SER A 306 -5.79 -4.78 -3.58
N ARG A 307 -4.49 -4.86 -3.24
CA ARG A 307 -4.01 -5.42 -1.98
C ARG A 307 -4.42 -6.87 -1.71
N ALA A 308 -4.79 -7.62 -2.75
CA ALA A 308 -4.77 -9.06 -2.64
C ALA A 308 -3.33 -9.51 -2.36
N PHE A 309 -3.19 -10.54 -1.53
CA PHE A 309 -1.92 -11.12 -1.14
C PHE A 309 -1.89 -12.57 -1.63
N LEU A 310 -0.97 -12.85 -2.56
CA LEU A 310 -0.72 -14.20 -3.05
C LEU A 310 0.59 -14.68 -2.45
N ASP A 311 0.51 -15.76 -1.70
CA ASP A 311 1.67 -16.37 -1.05
C ASP A 311 2.50 -17.22 -2.05
N ILE A 312 3.64 -17.77 -1.58
CA ILE A 312 4.52 -18.61 -2.39
C ILE A 312 3.81 -19.88 -2.87
N ASN A 313 4.20 -20.40 -4.05
CA ASN A 313 3.67 -21.64 -4.63
C ASN A 313 2.17 -21.60 -4.96
N VAL A 314 1.57 -20.41 -5.07
CA VAL A 314 0.17 -20.24 -5.46
C VAL A 314 -0.03 -20.44 -6.97
N ILE A 315 -1.10 -21.16 -7.32
CA ILE A 315 -1.53 -21.39 -8.70
C ILE A 315 -2.96 -20.88 -8.88
N ILE A 316 -3.11 -19.76 -9.57
CA ILE A 316 -4.40 -19.20 -9.97
C ILE A 316 -4.75 -19.69 -11.37
N GLY A 317 -5.93 -20.30 -11.53
CA GLY A 317 -6.48 -20.70 -12.83
C GLY A 317 -6.76 -19.53 -13.78
N ASP A 318 -7.27 -19.85 -14.95
CA ASP A 318 -7.70 -18.85 -15.95
C ASP A 318 -9.02 -18.19 -15.53
N GLN A 319 -9.19 -16.92 -15.86
CA GLN A 319 -10.42 -16.14 -15.62
C GLN A 319 -10.86 -16.14 -14.14
N VAL A 320 -9.89 -16.09 -13.22
CA VAL A 320 -10.16 -16.00 -11.78
C VAL A 320 -10.19 -14.55 -11.34
N GLU A 321 -11.16 -14.18 -10.52
CA GLU A 321 -11.21 -12.88 -9.86
C GLU A 321 -10.86 -13.01 -8.38
N VAL A 322 -9.71 -12.48 -7.98
CA VAL A 322 -9.29 -12.38 -6.59
C VAL A 322 -9.66 -11.00 -6.07
N CYS A 323 -10.64 -10.93 -5.17
CA CYS A 323 -11.20 -9.68 -4.61
C CYS A 323 -10.16 -8.91 -3.76
N PRO A 324 -10.41 -7.62 -3.43
CA PRO A 324 -9.46 -6.82 -2.67
C PRO A 324 -9.24 -7.39 -1.27
N LEU A 325 -8.05 -7.16 -0.69
CA LEU A 325 -7.67 -7.66 0.65
C LEU A 325 -7.81 -9.18 0.84
N THR A 326 -7.91 -9.95 -0.25
CA THR A 326 -8.00 -11.42 -0.20
C THR A 326 -6.62 -12.01 0.00
N HIS A 327 -6.53 -12.99 0.90
CA HIS A 327 -5.29 -13.72 1.17
C HIS A 327 -5.39 -15.14 0.61
N ILE A 328 -4.53 -15.46 -0.36
CA ILE A 328 -4.38 -16.81 -0.91
C ILE A 328 -3.12 -17.42 -0.30
N GLY A 329 -3.28 -18.41 0.58
CA GLY A 329 -2.18 -19.01 1.33
C GLY A 329 -1.26 -19.88 0.48
N ALA A 330 -0.08 -20.17 1.01
CA ALA A 330 0.98 -20.89 0.32
C ALA A 330 0.50 -22.23 -0.27
N GLY A 331 0.96 -22.56 -1.48
CA GLY A 331 0.64 -23.82 -2.16
C GLY A 331 -0.81 -23.96 -2.65
N THR A 332 -1.67 -22.95 -2.44
CA THR A 332 -3.08 -23.04 -2.81
C THR A 332 -3.26 -23.00 -4.32
N LYS A 333 -4.12 -23.89 -4.82
CA LYS A 333 -4.58 -23.89 -6.21
C LYS A 333 -6.03 -23.40 -6.30
N VAL A 334 -6.24 -22.29 -7.00
CA VAL A 334 -7.56 -21.71 -7.25
C VAL A 334 -8.06 -22.17 -8.62
N GLN A 335 -9.29 -22.70 -8.67
CA GLN A 335 -9.90 -23.22 -9.90
C GLN A 335 -10.22 -22.09 -10.89
N SER A 336 -10.08 -22.37 -12.19
CA SER A 336 -10.43 -21.41 -13.25
C SER A 336 -11.90 -20.97 -13.19
N GLY A 337 -12.18 -19.72 -13.55
CA GLY A 337 -13.54 -19.16 -13.57
C GLY A 337 -14.16 -18.92 -12.19
N SER A 338 -13.37 -18.96 -11.12
CA SER A 338 -13.83 -18.70 -9.75
C SER A 338 -13.63 -17.25 -9.33
N ARG A 339 -14.47 -16.79 -8.41
CA ARG A 339 -14.27 -15.52 -7.68
C ARG A 339 -13.94 -15.85 -6.23
N VAL A 340 -12.86 -15.28 -5.70
CA VAL A 340 -12.35 -15.56 -4.35
C VAL A 340 -12.28 -14.28 -3.54
N SER A 341 -12.79 -14.30 -2.30
CA SER A 341 -12.77 -13.15 -1.39
C SER A 341 -12.44 -13.56 0.05
N GLY A 342 -11.75 -12.68 0.78
CA GLY A 342 -11.44 -12.87 2.21
C GLY A 342 -10.17 -13.68 2.50
N THR A 343 -10.05 -14.19 3.73
CA THR A 343 -9.01 -15.15 4.11
C THR A 343 -9.58 -16.55 3.92
N LEU A 344 -8.86 -17.43 3.21
CA LEU A 344 -9.32 -18.79 2.89
C LEU A 344 -9.70 -19.62 4.14
N ALA A 345 -10.97 -19.52 4.53
CA ALA A 345 -11.77 -20.54 5.21
C ALA A 345 -13.19 -20.62 4.59
N GLN A 346 -13.52 -19.74 3.64
CA GLN A 346 -14.74 -19.79 2.85
C GLN A 346 -14.34 -19.58 1.39
N VAL A 347 -14.11 -20.68 0.68
CA VAL A 347 -14.34 -20.69 -0.78
C VAL A 347 -15.85 -20.61 -0.94
N ASP A 348 -16.38 -19.41 -0.75
CA ASP A 348 -17.69 -19.07 -1.27
C ASP A 348 -17.50 -19.01 -2.77
N THR A 349 -17.60 -20.18 -3.42
CA THR A 349 -17.89 -20.30 -4.84
C THR A 349 -19.26 -19.67 -5.05
N ILE A 350 -19.32 -18.34 -5.01
CA ILE A 350 -20.53 -17.58 -5.31
C ILE A 350 -20.76 -17.81 -6.80
N GLY A 351 -21.56 -18.83 -7.08
CA GLY A 351 -22.21 -19.07 -8.35
C GLY A 351 -21.27 -19.37 -9.51
N HIS A 352 -21.52 -20.52 -10.15
CA HIS A 352 -21.41 -20.63 -11.60
C HIS A 352 -22.41 -19.64 -12.28
N GLU A 353 -22.25 -18.33 -12.10
CA GLU A 353 -22.68 -17.43 -13.16
C GLU A 353 -21.59 -17.48 -14.21
N LEU A 354 -21.81 -18.38 -15.18
CA LEU A 354 -21.21 -18.36 -16.50
C LEU A 354 -20.83 -16.93 -16.85
N LEU A 355 -19.56 -16.58 -16.71
CA LEU A 355 -19.01 -15.36 -17.28
C LEU A 355 -19.06 -15.57 -18.78
N TYR A 356 -20.23 -15.25 -19.30
CA TYR A 356 -20.76 -15.72 -20.57
C TYR A 356 -19.92 -15.13 -21.69
N ASN A 357 -19.72 -15.97 -22.71
CA ASN A 357 -19.28 -15.65 -24.06
C ASN A 357 -19.38 -14.16 -24.43
N MET A 358 -18.30 -13.42 -24.24
CA MET A 358 -18.06 -12.23 -25.02
C MET A 358 -16.77 -12.43 -25.79
N SER A 359 -16.96 -12.60 -27.10
CA SER A 359 -15.93 -12.58 -28.13
C SER A 359 -14.87 -11.57 -27.75
N SER A 360 -13.63 -12.03 -27.62
CA SER A 360 -12.42 -11.23 -27.69
C SER A 360 -12.49 -10.38 -28.96
N SER A 361 -13.17 -9.24 -28.89
CA SER A 361 -13.12 -8.26 -29.97
C SER A 361 -11.63 -7.96 -30.15
N GLN A 362 -11.16 -8.00 -31.40
CA GLN A 362 -9.77 -7.68 -31.71
C GLN A 362 -9.54 -6.22 -31.35
N ILE A 363 -9.12 -5.98 -30.11
CA ILE A 363 -8.83 -4.64 -29.63
C ILE A 363 -7.47 -4.28 -30.19
N ASN A 364 -7.49 -3.24 -31.01
CA ASN A 364 -6.37 -2.75 -31.79
C ASN A 364 -5.22 -2.36 -30.83
N SER A 365 -4.21 -3.22 -30.72
CA SER A 365 -3.10 -3.15 -29.75
C SER A 365 -2.15 -1.95 -29.97
N LYS A 366 -2.38 -1.14 -31.01
CA LYS A 366 -1.53 0.01 -31.34
C LYS A 366 -1.58 1.12 -30.28
N GLY A 367 -2.64 1.20 -29.48
CA GLY A 367 -2.74 2.17 -28.38
C GLY A 367 -1.72 1.92 -27.25
N GLY A 368 -1.38 0.66 -26.97
CA GLY A 368 -0.51 0.27 -25.85
C GLY A 368 0.97 0.64 -26.05
N LEU A 369 1.46 0.67 -27.29
CA LEU A 369 2.86 1.02 -27.59
C LEU A 369 3.11 2.54 -27.49
N TYR A 370 2.20 3.36 -28.06
CA TYR A 370 2.27 4.83 -27.94
C TYR A 370 2.08 5.29 -26.49
N PHE A 371 1.19 4.63 -25.76
CA PHE A 371 0.95 4.88 -24.33
C PHE A 371 2.14 4.54 -23.44
N GLY A 372 2.87 3.46 -23.75
CA GLY A 372 4.09 3.09 -23.03
C GLY A 372 5.19 4.14 -23.13
N LEU A 373 5.38 4.79 -24.28
CA LEU A 373 6.45 5.77 -24.49
C LEU A 373 6.11 7.16 -23.93
N VAL A 374 4.87 7.63 -24.14
CA VAL A 374 4.50 9.03 -23.84
C VAL A 374 4.29 9.25 -22.33
N THR A 375 3.74 8.26 -21.63
CA THR A 375 3.41 8.35 -20.20
C THR A 375 4.64 8.61 -19.30
N PRO A 376 5.73 7.81 -19.36
CA PRO A 376 6.90 8.06 -18.53
C PRO A 376 7.61 9.37 -18.90
N VAL A 377 7.57 9.78 -20.17
CA VAL A 377 8.15 11.06 -20.60
C VAL A 377 7.39 12.24 -20.00
N ILE A 378 6.06 12.21 -20.01
CA ILE A 378 5.25 13.29 -19.43
C ILE A 378 5.40 13.31 -17.91
N ILE A 379 5.42 12.15 -17.25
CA ILE A 379 5.68 12.06 -15.80
C ILE A 379 7.04 12.65 -15.49
N LEU A 380 8.07 12.28 -16.26
CA LEU A 380 9.40 12.83 -16.10
C LEU A 380 9.38 14.35 -16.29
N ILE A 381 8.68 14.89 -17.30
CA ILE A 381 8.53 16.34 -17.51
C ILE A 381 7.89 17.03 -16.30
N VAL A 382 6.83 16.46 -15.72
CA VAL A 382 6.18 17.05 -14.54
C VAL A 382 7.14 17.02 -13.34
N TYR A 383 7.82 15.89 -13.13
CA TYR A 383 8.75 15.68 -12.03
C TYR A 383 9.99 16.58 -12.13
N GLY A 384 10.58 16.69 -13.32
CA GLY A 384 11.74 17.55 -13.54
C GLY A 384 11.38 19.03 -13.56
N ALA A 385 10.16 19.42 -13.94
CA ALA A 385 9.70 20.79 -13.77
C ALA A 385 9.56 21.14 -12.28
N LEU A 386 8.98 20.25 -11.48
CA LEU A 386 8.88 20.41 -10.02
C LEU A 386 10.28 20.56 -9.39
N LEU A 387 11.19 19.65 -9.73
CA LEU A 387 12.55 19.67 -9.19
C LEU A 387 13.38 20.84 -9.72
N GLY A 388 13.21 21.22 -10.98
CA GLY A 388 13.88 22.38 -11.57
C GLY A 388 13.46 23.68 -10.90
N LEU A 389 12.15 23.90 -10.69
CA LEU A 389 11.63 25.05 -9.95
C LEU A 389 12.13 25.06 -8.49
N PHE A 390 12.18 23.89 -7.88
CA PHE A 390 12.70 23.71 -6.52
C PHE A 390 14.22 24.00 -6.41
N ILE A 391 15.03 23.58 -7.38
CA ILE A 391 16.47 23.86 -7.42
C ILE A 391 16.72 25.33 -7.76
N PHE A 392 15.97 25.90 -8.70
CA PHE A 392 16.08 27.32 -9.06
C PHE A 392 15.82 28.25 -7.86
N SER A 393 15.00 27.80 -6.89
CA SER A 393 14.79 28.55 -5.64
C SER A 393 16.03 28.65 -4.74
N PHE A 394 17.07 27.84 -4.97
CA PHE A 394 18.34 27.88 -4.23
C PHE A 394 19.26 29.03 -4.66
N GLU A 395 19.25 29.39 -5.94
CA GLU A 395 20.12 30.43 -6.49
C GLU A 395 20.01 31.80 -5.77
N PRO A 396 18.81 32.37 -5.54
CA PRO A 396 18.70 33.63 -4.82
C PRO A 396 19.15 33.51 -3.35
N ILE A 397 19.05 32.33 -2.73
CA ILE A 397 19.54 32.08 -1.37
C ILE A 397 21.07 32.08 -1.34
N TYR A 398 21.70 31.42 -2.33
CA TYR A 398 23.15 31.38 -2.49
C TYR A 398 23.72 32.77 -2.76
N LEU A 399 23.10 33.53 -3.66
CA LEU A 399 23.51 34.91 -3.96
C LEU A 399 23.33 35.85 -2.76
N ALA A 400 22.27 35.67 -1.95
CA ALA A 400 21.98 36.54 -0.81
C ALA A 400 22.87 36.28 0.42
N THR A 401 23.38 35.06 0.60
CA THR A 401 24.18 34.68 1.77
C THR A 401 25.69 34.85 1.57
N GLY A 402 26.11 35.24 0.37
CA GLY A 402 27.51 35.18 -0.04
C GLY A 402 27.95 33.73 -0.25
N GLU A 403 29.18 33.52 -0.69
CA GLU A 403 29.75 32.17 -0.92
C GLU A 403 29.89 31.31 0.36
N ASP A 404 29.30 31.74 1.49
CA ASP A 404 29.18 30.94 2.71
C ASP A 404 28.12 29.85 2.54
N LEU A 405 28.60 28.71 2.04
CA LEU A 405 27.81 27.51 1.80
C LEU A 405 27.07 27.03 3.07
N GLY A 406 27.64 27.25 4.26
CA GLY A 406 27.03 26.80 5.52
C GLY A 406 25.71 27.51 5.81
N ILE A 407 25.70 28.84 5.65
CA ILE A 407 24.51 29.67 5.85
C ILE A 407 23.49 29.40 4.74
N SER A 408 23.93 29.33 3.48
CA SER A 408 23.10 28.93 2.33
C SER A 408 22.34 27.63 2.59
N VAL A 409 23.03 26.60 3.09
CA VAL A 409 22.43 25.29 3.43
C VAL A 409 21.40 25.43 4.53
N ILE A 410 21.72 26.12 5.62
CA ILE A 410 20.80 26.28 6.75
C ILE A 410 19.52 27.01 6.30
N ILE A 411 19.65 28.09 5.52
CA ILE A 411 18.50 28.83 5.00
C ILE A 411 17.70 27.97 4.03
N TYR A 412 18.36 27.20 3.15
CA TYR A 412 17.66 26.30 2.25
C TYR A 412 16.94 25.15 2.98
N LEU A 413 17.52 24.63 4.06
CA LEU A 413 16.83 23.67 4.92
C LEU A 413 15.63 24.34 5.62
N ALA A 414 15.76 25.58 6.09
CA ALA A 414 14.62 26.28 6.67
C ALA A 414 13.50 26.55 5.64
N CYS A 415 13.86 27.02 4.44
CA CYS A 415 12.93 27.48 3.41
C CYS A 415 12.47 26.39 2.42
N GLY A 416 13.16 25.26 2.34
CA GLY A 416 12.88 24.17 1.42
C GLY A 416 11.41 23.72 1.37
N PRO A 417 10.67 23.54 2.47
CA PRO A 417 9.28 23.07 2.39
C PRO A 417 8.39 24.12 1.73
N LEU A 418 8.63 25.39 2.07
CA LEU A 418 7.95 26.51 1.45
C LEU A 418 8.24 26.56 -0.04
N THR A 419 9.50 26.36 -0.46
CA THR A 419 9.84 26.31 -1.89
C THR A 419 9.20 25.12 -2.61
N ALA A 420 9.09 23.96 -1.97
CA ALA A 420 8.42 22.78 -2.52
C ALA A 420 6.91 22.99 -2.68
N VAL A 421 6.28 23.59 -1.67
CA VAL A 421 4.88 24.03 -1.70
C VAL A 421 4.68 25.03 -2.84
N VAL A 422 5.49 26.08 -2.92
CA VAL A 422 5.41 27.11 -3.97
C VAL A 422 5.60 26.50 -5.37
N ALA A 423 6.62 25.65 -5.57
CA ALA A 423 6.86 24.97 -6.84
C ALA A 423 5.66 24.10 -7.26
N THR A 424 5.06 23.39 -6.31
CA THR A 424 3.86 22.57 -6.56
C THR A 424 2.69 23.44 -7.01
N PHE A 425 2.41 24.54 -6.29
CA PHE A 425 1.31 25.44 -6.64
C PHE A 425 1.56 26.24 -7.93
N MET A 426 2.82 26.52 -8.28
CA MET A 426 3.17 27.12 -9.57
C MET A 426 2.86 26.19 -10.75
N LEU A 427 2.95 24.87 -10.57
CA LEU A 427 2.62 23.89 -11.60
C LEU A 427 1.14 23.53 -11.67
N CYS A 428 0.34 23.83 -10.63
CA CYS A 428 -1.09 23.56 -10.61
C CYS A 428 -1.86 24.04 -11.87
N PRO A 429 -1.66 25.27 -12.39
CA PRO A 429 -2.35 25.72 -13.60
C PRO A 429 -2.01 24.86 -14.82
N PHE A 430 -0.73 24.51 -15.00
CA PHE A 430 -0.29 23.64 -16.09
C PHE A 430 -0.91 22.25 -15.96
N VAL A 431 -0.85 21.65 -14.78
CA VAL A 431 -1.45 20.35 -14.49
C VAL A 431 -2.95 20.36 -14.73
N TRP A 432 -3.64 21.42 -14.29
CA TRP A 432 -5.07 21.61 -14.52
C TRP A 432 -5.41 21.65 -16.01
N ILE A 433 -4.68 22.45 -16.81
CA ILE A 433 -4.90 22.56 -18.26
C ILE A 433 -4.68 21.19 -18.94
N VAL A 434 -3.54 20.54 -18.67
CA VAL A 434 -3.19 19.26 -19.30
C VAL A 434 -4.23 18.20 -18.95
N ARG A 435 -4.67 18.11 -17.69
CA ARG A 435 -5.71 17.16 -17.29
C ARG A 435 -7.05 17.46 -17.97
N ARG A 436 -7.48 18.73 -18.04
CA ARG A 436 -8.72 19.12 -18.73
C ARG A 436 -8.69 18.76 -20.22
N VAL A 437 -7.54 18.91 -20.87
CA VAL A 437 -7.35 18.51 -22.28
C VAL A 437 -7.39 16.99 -22.44
N LEU A 438 -6.69 16.25 -21.57
CA LEU A 438 -6.67 14.77 -21.64
C LEU A 438 -8.05 14.16 -21.38
N LEU A 439 -8.79 14.72 -20.42
CA LEU A 439 -10.11 14.23 -20.00
C LEU A 439 -11.26 14.80 -20.84
N ASN A 440 -10.99 15.70 -21.80
CA ASN A 440 -12.01 16.47 -22.53
C ASN A 440 -13.02 17.19 -21.60
N GLY A 441 -12.52 17.79 -20.52
CA GLY A 441 -13.34 18.42 -19.48
C GLY A 441 -13.18 17.72 -18.13
N HIS A 442 -14.30 17.36 -17.50
CA HIS A 442 -14.31 16.65 -16.22
C HIS A 442 -14.46 15.15 -16.42
N LEU A 443 -13.78 14.38 -15.57
CA LEU A 443 -14.00 12.94 -15.52
C LEU A 443 -15.37 12.66 -14.89
N HIS A 444 -16.16 11.82 -15.57
CA HIS A 444 -17.46 11.36 -15.10
C HIS A 444 -17.48 9.84 -14.99
N SER A 445 -18.38 9.31 -14.14
CA SER A 445 -18.60 7.86 -14.02
C SER A 445 -18.85 7.24 -15.38
N SER A 446 -18.01 6.28 -15.77
CA SER A 446 -18.05 5.69 -17.10
C SER A 446 -17.19 4.43 -17.19
N LYS A 447 -17.43 3.64 -18.23
CA LYS A 447 -16.71 2.40 -18.51
C LYS A 447 -15.88 2.55 -19.78
N CYS A 448 -14.66 2.06 -19.77
CA CYS A 448 -13.83 1.97 -20.96
C CYS A 448 -12.91 0.74 -20.89
N HIS A 449 -12.50 0.20 -22.03
CA HIS A 449 -11.59 -0.94 -22.03
C HIS A 449 -10.15 -0.49 -21.66
N VAL A 450 -9.41 -1.30 -20.91
CA VAL A 450 -8.04 -0.97 -20.43
C VAL A 450 -7.08 -0.66 -21.58
N HIS A 451 -7.20 -1.34 -22.72
CA HIS A 451 -6.39 -1.08 -23.91
C HIS A 451 -6.92 0.06 -24.82
N SER A 452 -7.95 0.79 -24.40
CA SER A 452 -8.49 1.91 -25.19
C SER A 452 -7.67 3.19 -25.01
N MET A 453 -7.70 4.06 -26.03
CA MET A 453 -7.09 5.40 -25.93
C MET A 453 -7.78 6.27 -24.85
N ASP A 454 -9.05 6.03 -24.57
CA ASP A 454 -9.78 6.73 -23.50
C ASP A 454 -9.23 6.35 -22.12
N PHE A 455 -9.04 5.05 -21.85
CA PHE A 455 -8.36 4.60 -20.63
C PHE A 455 -6.95 5.18 -20.52
N ALA A 456 -6.19 5.16 -21.61
CA ALA A 456 -4.84 5.73 -21.64
C ALA A 456 -4.82 7.23 -21.25
N ARG A 457 -5.74 8.04 -21.78
CA ARG A 457 -5.83 9.47 -21.42
C ARG A 457 -6.16 9.67 -19.95
N ARG A 458 -7.10 8.88 -19.41
CA ARG A 458 -7.51 8.93 -18.00
C ARG A 458 -6.37 8.49 -17.09
N TRP A 459 -5.70 7.39 -17.43
CA TRP A 459 -4.53 6.91 -16.70
C TRP A 459 -3.41 7.94 -16.68
N LEU A 460 -3.11 8.58 -17.81
CA LEU A 460 -2.11 9.64 -17.86
C LEU A 460 -2.53 10.84 -16.98
N ALA A 461 -3.81 11.25 -17.03
CA ALA A 461 -4.33 12.32 -16.19
C ALA A 461 -4.24 11.98 -14.69
N LYS A 462 -4.49 10.72 -14.31
CA LYS A 462 -4.28 10.17 -12.96
C LYS A 462 -2.82 10.32 -12.51
N GLN A 463 -1.89 9.83 -13.34
CA GLN A 463 -0.46 9.85 -13.02
C GLN A 463 0.06 11.28 -12.86
N ILE A 464 -0.31 12.18 -13.77
CA ILE A 464 0.07 13.60 -13.68
C ILE A 464 -0.41 14.21 -12.35
N PHE A 465 -1.64 13.87 -11.91
CA PHE A 465 -2.18 14.32 -10.63
C PHE A 465 -1.44 13.74 -9.41
N GLU A 466 -1.19 12.42 -9.41
CA GLU A 466 -0.45 11.75 -8.33
C GLU A 466 0.95 12.35 -8.19
N TYR A 467 1.69 12.50 -9.29
CA TYR A 467 3.06 13.02 -9.28
C TYR A 467 3.17 14.53 -9.09
N SER A 468 2.17 15.33 -9.49
CA SER A 468 2.21 16.78 -9.28
C SER A 468 2.24 17.17 -7.80
N SER A 469 1.85 16.24 -6.93
CA SER A 469 1.78 16.45 -5.49
C SER A 469 2.76 15.59 -4.69
N VAL A 470 3.79 15.04 -5.35
CA VAL A 470 4.82 14.19 -4.72
C VAL A 470 5.65 14.94 -3.67
N LEU A 471 5.79 16.27 -3.81
CA LEU A 471 6.52 17.10 -2.87
C LEU A 471 5.69 17.53 -1.65
N LEU A 472 4.39 17.24 -1.65
CA LEU A 472 3.48 17.58 -0.55
C LEU A 472 3.28 16.36 0.36
N PRO A 473 3.35 16.51 1.69
CA PRO A 473 3.06 15.43 2.63
C PRO A 473 1.64 14.86 2.46
N GLU A 474 1.47 13.55 2.65
CA GLU A 474 0.25 12.78 2.33
C GLU A 474 -1.02 13.22 3.09
N HIS A 475 -0.87 13.91 4.22
CA HIS A 475 -1.98 14.45 5.02
C HIS A 475 -1.91 15.96 5.22
N SER A 476 -1.06 16.66 4.47
CA SER A 476 -0.93 18.12 4.60
C SER A 476 -2.19 18.87 4.15
N VAL A 477 -2.42 20.04 4.75
CA VAL A 477 -3.40 21.02 4.28
C VAL A 477 -3.12 21.37 2.81
N PHE A 478 -1.85 21.49 2.44
CA PHE A 478 -1.45 21.82 1.08
C PHE A 478 -1.86 20.76 0.06
N LYS A 479 -1.75 19.47 0.41
CA LYS A 479 -2.22 18.36 -0.44
C LYS A 479 -3.73 18.45 -0.68
N ARG A 480 -4.51 18.81 0.34
CA ARG A 480 -5.97 19.01 0.22
C ARG A 480 -6.31 20.18 -0.70
N ILE A 481 -5.62 21.31 -0.55
CA ILE A 481 -5.82 22.48 -1.42
C ILE A 481 -5.46 22.13 -2.86
N HIS A 482 -4.33 21.46 -3.09
CA HIS A 482 -3.92 20.96 -4.41
C HIS A 482 -5.00 20.07 -5.03
N THR A 483 -5.52 19.10 -4.28
CA THR A 483 -6.59 18.21 -4.75
C THR A 483 -7.85 18.97 -5.12
N ARG A 484 -8.23 19.99 -4.33
CA ARG A 484 -9.39 20.85 -4.61
C ARG A 484 -9.22 21.71 -5.86
N LEU A 485 -8.03 22.28 -6.07
CA LEU A 485 -7.71 23.04 -7.29
C LEU A 485 -7.82 22.19 -8.55
N LEU A 486 -7.53 20.90 -8.43
CA LEU A 486 -7.53 19.94 -9.54
C LEU A 486 -8.84 19.17 -9.71
N GLY A 487 -9.92 19.58 -9.03
CA GLY A 487 -11.29 19.10 -9.23
C GLY A 487 -11.93 18.41 -8.04
N GLY A 488 -11.20 18.16 -6.96
CA GLY A 488 -11.70 17.43 -5.80
C GLY A 488 -12.65 18.25 -4.93
N HIS A 489 -13.70 17.60 -4.42
CA HIS A 489 -14.64 18.23 -3.50
C HIS A 489 -14.40 17.72 -2.08
N MET A 490 -13.41 18.27 -1.38
CA MET A 490 -13.07 17.88 -0.01
C MET A 490 -12.97 19.07 0.95
N SER A 491 -13.15 18.81 2.24
CA SER A 491 -12.93 19.78 3.31
C SER A 491 -11.43 19.96 3.57
N ILE A 492 -11.03 21.21 3.81
CA ILE A 492 -9.62 21.56 4.08
C ILE A 492 -9.28 21.33 5.58
N PHE A 493 -10.31 21.25 6.42
CA PHE A 493 -10.20 21.12 7.87
C PHE A 493 -10.29 19.67 8.37
N ASP A 494 -10.33 18.71 7.44
CA ASP A 494 -10.33 17.29 7.79
C ASP A 494 -8.94 16.89 8.28
N SER A 495 -8.91 16.11 9.35
CA SER A 495 -7.70 15.58 9.97
C SER A 495 -7.39 14.21 9.39
N PHE A 496 -6.15 13.99 8.95
CA PHE A 496 -5.77 12.78 8.21
C PHE A 496 -6.72 12.50 7.06
N ALA A 497 -6.89 13.51 6.20
CA ALA A 497 -7.83 13.44 5.10
C ALA A 497 -7.38 12.41 4.04
N PRO A 498 -8.35 11.81 3.34
CA PRO A 498 -8.07 10.87 2.27
C PRO A 498 -7.37 11.56 1.08
N THR A 499 -6.39 10.87 0.49
CA THR A 499 -5.82 11.26 -0.81
C THR A 499 -6.47 10.42 -1.91
N PRO A 500 -7.46 10.95 -2.64
CA PRO A 500 -8.10 10.20 -3.72
C PRO A 500 -7.14 10.02 -4.90
N MET A 501 -7.30 8.91 -5.62
CA MET A 501 -6.57 8.69 -6.88
C MET A 501 -7.04 9.64 -7.99
N GLU A 502 -8.33 9.97 -8.03
CA GLU A 502 -8.90 10.90 -9.01
C GLU A 502 -9.73 11.99 -8.31
N PRO A 503 -9.32 13.26 -8.38
CA PRO A 503 -10.04 14.35 -7.74
C PRO A 503 -11.47 14.54 -8.27
N ASP A 504 -11.67 14.49 -9.59
CA ASP A 504 -12.99 14.75 -10.22
C ASP A 504 -14.08 13.74 -9.79
N LEU A 505 -13.68 12.54 -9.32
CA LEU A 505 -14.60 11.47 -8.87
C LEU A 505 -14.73 11.40 -7.35
N PHE A 506 -14.11 12.30 -6.60
CA PHE A 506 -14.06 12.21 -5.15
C PHE A 506 -14.79 13.37 -4.47
N THR A 507 -15.77 13.03 -3.62
CA THR A 507 -16.51 13.98 -2.79
C THR A 507 -16.45 13.58 -1.33
N SER A 508 -16.08 14.54 -0.48
CA SER A 508 -15.92 14.38 0.96
C SER A 508 -16.56 15.57 1.69
N LYS A 509 -17.30 15.28 2.76
CA LYS A 509 -17.84 16.28 3.69
C LYS A 509 -16.87 16.53 4.84
N GLU A 510 -17.27 17.35 5.81
CA GLU A 510 -16.41 17.75 6.93
C GLU A 510 -16.27 16.66 8.01
N GLY A 511 -15.12 16.64 8.67
CA GLY A 511 -14.86 15.81 9.84
C GLY A 511 -14.44 14.38 9.49
N ILE A 512 -14.02 14.14 8.24
CA ILE A 512 -13.54 12.83 7.83
C ILE A 512 -12.19 12.55 8.47
N PHE A 513 -12.01 11.30 8.90
CA PHE A 513 -10.75 10.78 9.38
C PHE A 513 -10.39 9.51 8.61
N THR A 514 -9.18 9.46 8.04
CA THR A 514 -8.64 8.25 7.43
C THR A 514 -7.33 7.85 8.08
N ALA A 515 -7.24 6.58 8.49
CA ALA A 515 -6.05 6.05 9.11
C ALA A 515 -5.01 5.62 8.06
N ASN A 516 -3.91 4.99 8.52
CA ASN A 516 -2.77 4.73 7.68
C ASN A 516 -3.07 3.66 6.63
N GLY A 517 -2.60 3.92 5.42
CA GLY A 517 -2.71 3.01 4.30
C GLY A 517 -4.14 2.78 3.85
N VAL A 518 -5.11 3.67 4.08
CA VAL A 518 -6.42 3.56 3.43
C VAL A 518 -6.25 3.81 1.93
N VAL A 519 -6.80 2.91 1.09
CA VAL A 519 -6.73 3.02 -0.37
C VAL A 519 -8.10 3.38 -0.93
N ILE A 520 -8.16 4.47 -1.70
CA ILE A 520 -9.40 4.95 -2.34
C ILE A 520 -9.26 4.80 -3.84
N ARG A 521 -10.00 3.83 -4.40
CA ARG A 521 -9.90 3.43 -5.80
C ARG A 521 -10.81 4.29 -6.67
N SER A 522 -10.27 4.91 -7.71
CA SER A 522 -11.10 5.62 -8.71
C SER A 522 -11.69 4.73 -9.79
N PHE A 523 -11.10 3.54 -9.99
CA PHE A 523 -11.59 2.54 -10.93
C PHE A 523 -11.24 1.11 -10.51
N ILE A 524 -11.99 0.17 -11.08
CA ILE A 524 -11.81 -1.28 -10.98
C ILE A 524 -11.81 -1.86 -12.39
N VAL A 525 -11.02 -2.91 -12.62
CA VAL A 525 -11.02 -3.65 -13.88
C VAL A 525 -11.66 -5.01 -13.66
N ASP A 526 -12.64 -5.35 -14.47
CA ASP A 526 -13.24 -6.68 -14.47
C ASP A 526 -12.45 -7.68 -15.35
N ILE A 527 -12.81 -8.95 -15.28
CA ILE A 527 -12.18 -10.01 -16.07
C ILE A 527 -12.34 -9.81 -17.59
N THR A 528 -13.28 -8.96 -18.02
CA THR A 528 -13.49 -8.66 -19.44
C THR A 528 -12.52 -7.58 -19.94
N GLY A 529 -11.74 -6.98 -19.04
CA GLY A 529 -10.84 -5.87 -19.37
C GLY A 529 -11.53 -4.51 -19.42
N ILE A 530 -12.76 -4.41 -18.89
CA ILE A 530 -13.47 -3.14 -18.77
C ILE A 530 -13.11 -2.50 -17.44
N ALA A 531 -12.49 -1.32 -17.53
CA ALA A 531 -12.27 -0.42 -16.41
C ALA A 531 -13.56 0.38 -16.14
N THR A 532 -14.13 0.22 -14.95
CA THR A 532 -15.26 1.00 -14.47
C THR A 532 -14.77 2.09 -13.54
N PHE A 533 -14.92 3.35 -13.97
CA PHE A 533 -14.66 4.55 -13.18
C PHE A 533 -15.95 5.01 -12.54
N ASP A 534 -15.96 5.28 -11.24
CA ASP A 534 -17.15 5.75 -10.55
C ASP A 534 -16.82 6.66 -9.37
N SER A 535 -17.78 7.51 -9.02
CA SER A 535 -17.66 8.51 -7.97
C SER A 535 -17.69 7.87 -6.58
N ILE A 536 -16.87 8.40 -5.67
CA ILE A 536 -16.87 8.03 -4.25
C ILE A 536 -17.39 9.21 -3.44
N TYR A 537 -18.35 8.91 -2.56
CA TYR A 537 -18.93 9.87 -1.64
C TYR A 537 -18.62 9.51 -0.20
N MET A 538 -18.15 10.48 0.58
CA MET A 538 -17.90 10.36 2.01
C MET A 538 -18.69 11.44 2.78
N GLY A 539 -19.61 10.98 3.62
CA GLY A 539 -20.43 11.80 4.52
C GLY A 539 -19.63 12.42 5.66
N ARG A 540 -20.32 13.23 6.48
CA ARG A 540 -19.75 13.95 7.61
C ARG A 540 -19.30 12.98 8.69
N ASN A 541 -18.18 13.26 9.35
CA ASN A 541 -17.65 12.45 10.45
C ASN A 541 -17.44 10.96 10.08
N ALA A 542 -17.22 10.65 8.80
CA ALA A 542 -16.89 9.29 8.40
C ALA A 542 -15.46 8.95 8.90
N VAL A 543 -15.32 7.81 9.56
CA VAL A 543 -14.05 7.33 10.12
C VAL A 543 -13.66 6.06 9.39
N ILE A 544 -12.49 6.06 8.75
CA ILE A 544 -11.99 4.91 7.99
C ILE A 544 -10.68 4.45 8.60
N LEU A 545 -10.67 3.23 9.13
CA LEU A 545 -9.52 2.67 9.86
C LEU A 545 -8.55 1.94 8.93
N ASP A 546 -7.39 1.57 9.50
CA ASP A 546 -6.17 1.22 8.78
C ASP A 546 -6.38 0.15 7.70
N ARG A 547 -5.65 0.30 6.60
CA ARG A 547 -5.57 -0.66 5.49
C ARG A 547 -6.89 -1.00 4.79
N SER A 548 -7.96 -0.25 5.03
CA SER A 548 -9.24 -0.43 4.34
C SER A 548 -9.15 -0.03 2.86
N VAL A 549 -10.01 -0.64 2.03
CA VAL A 549 -10.12 -0.35 0.60
C VAL A 549 -11.52 0.15 0.29
N ILE A 550 -11.61 1.38 -0.23
CA ILE A 550 -12.87 1.99 -0.68
C ILE A 550 -12.96 1.83 -2.19
N MET A 551 -13.95 1.07 -2.64
CA MET A 551 -14.13 0.73 -4.06
C MET A 551 -14.86 1.84 -4.83
N PRO A 552 -14.69 1.91 -6.17
CA PRO A 552 -15.41 2.89 -6.99
C PRO A 552 -16.93 2.73 -6.82
N GLY A 553 -17.64 3.85 -6.73
CA GLY A 553 -19.10 3.86 -6.51
C GLY A 553 -19.52 3.77 -5.04
N ALA A 554 -18.56 3.63 -4.11
CA ALA A 554 -18.87 3.58 -2.69
C ALA A 554 -19.46 4.90 -2.18
N ARG A 555 -20.52 4.79 -1.37
CA ARG A 555 -21.19 5.93 -0.72
C ARG A 555 -21.27 5.69 0.78
N LEU A 556 -20.43 6.38 1.54
CA LEU A 556 -20.49 6.39 2.99
C LEU A 556 -21.39 7.54 3.43
N GLU A 557 -22.52 7.26 4.07
CA GLU A 557 -23.36 8.29 4.68
C GLU A 557 -22.69 8.90 5.93
N ASP A 558 -23.38 9.83 6.58
CA ASP A 558 -22.85 10.54 7.75
C ASP A 558 -22.60 9.58 8.95
N ASN A 559 -21.58 9.88 9.75
CA ASN A 559 -21.20 9.15 10.97
C ASN A 559 -20.91 7.65 10.76
N VAL A 560 -20.55 7.24 9.55
CA VAL A 560 -20.15 5.86 9.25
C VAL A 560 -18.74 5.57 9.79
N THR A 561 -18.55 4.41 10.40
CA THR A 561 -17.23 3.91 10.78
C THR A 561 -16.88 2.68 9.95
N VAL A 562 -15.74 2.69 9.27
CA VAL A 562 -15.19 1.55 8.54
C VAL A 562 -14.03 0.98 9.36
N GLY A 563 -14.16 -0.28 9.78
CA GLY A 563 -13.16 -1.01 10.54
C GLY A 563 -11.89 -1.32 9.74
N SER A 564 -10.78 -1.60 10.40
CA SER A 564 -9.51 -1.87 9.72
C SER A 564 -9.60 -3.11 8.81
N GLY A 565 -8.92 -3.06 7.66
CA GLY A 565 -8.89 -4.17 6.70
C GLY A 565 -10.24 -4.49 6.06
N THR A 566 -11.10 -3.49 5.91
CA THR A 566 -12.46 -3.66 5.35
C THR A 566 -12.49 -3.21 3.89
N VAL A 567 -13.21 -3.96 3.05
CA VAL A 567 -13.53 -3.55 1.68
C VAL A 567 -14.92 -2.97 1.67
N VAL A 568 -15.08 -1.72 1.24
CA VAL A 568 -16.39 -1.09 1.10
C VAL A 568 -16.80 -1.05 -0.36
N GLU A 569 -17.91 -1.72 -0.66
CA GLU A 569 -18.59 -1.69 -1.95
C GLU A 569 -20.00 -1.11 -1.76
N GLY A 570 -20.43 -0.22 -2.67
CA GLY A 570 -21.78 0.34 -2.65
C GLY A 570 -22.06 1.31 -1.49
N SER A 571 -23.33 1.44 -1.12
CA SER A 571 -23.81 2.41 -0.13
C SER A 571 -23.86 1.85 1.29
N VAL A 572 -23.29 2.59 2.25
CA VAL A 572 -23.32 2.29 3.68
C VAL A 572 -24.20 3.33 4.37
N THR A 573 -25.24 2.86 5.07
CA THR A 573 -26.20 3.74 5.75
C THR A 573 -25.62 4.46 6.96
N GLU A 574 -26.22 5.60 7.28
CA GLU A 574 -25.80 6.51 8.34
C GLU A 574 -25.59 5.80 9.70
N GLY A 575 -24.57 6.21 10.45
CA GLY A 575 -24.31 5.72 11.82
C GLY A 575 -23.91 4.25 11.91
N SER A 576 -23.63 3.60 10.77
CA SER A 576 -23.28 2.18 10.74
C SER A 576 -21.78 1.95 10.89
N LEU A 577 -21.44 0.84 11.54
CA LEU A 577 -20.09 0.28 11.60
C LEU A 577 -20.01 -0.83 10.55
N VAL A 578 -19.11 -0.69 9.58
CA VAL A 578 -18.81 -1.73 8.59
C VAL A 578 -17.44 -2.30 8.87
N PHE A 579 -17.29 -3.63 8.89
CA PHE A 579 -16.00 -4.27 9.17
C PHE A 579 -15.87 -5.63 8.47
N GLY A 580 -14.63 -6.03 8.19
CA GLY A 580 -14.30 -7.33 7.64
C GLY A 580 -14.28 -7.39 6.11
N ASN A 581 -13.91 -8.55 5.59
CA ASN A 581 -13.87 -8.84 4.16
C ASN A 581 -14.39 -10.27 3.93
N PRO A 582 -15.59 -10.46 3.35
CA PRO A 582 -16.55 -9.44 2.89
C PRO A 582 -17.08 -8.53 4.02
N PRO A 583 -17.53 -7.30 3.70
CA PRO A 583 -17.98 -6.33 4.68
C PRO A 583 -19.26 -6.77 5.39
N LEU A 584 -19.23 -6.76 6.72
CA LEU A 584 -20.40 -6.89 7.58
C LEU A 584 -20.80 -5.53 8.13
N MET A 585 -22.09 -5.25 8.10
CA MET A 585 -22.64 -3.96 8.50
C MET A 585 -23.47 -4.11 9.77
N ARG A 586 -23.18 -3.27 10.76
CA ARG A 586 -23.95 -3.20 12.01
C ARG A 586 -24.30 -1.77 12.32
N HIS A 587 -25.57 -1.52 12.64
CA HIS A 587 -25.99 -0.20 13.07
C HIS A 587 -25.48 0.06 14.49
N ARG A 588 -24.75 1.17 14.69
CA ARG A 588 -24.22 1.53 16.00
C ARG A 588 -25.23 2.46 16.68
N GLY A 589 -25.60 2.17 17.93
CA GLY A 589 -26.31 3.14 18.76
C GLY A 589 -25.49 4.43 18.83
N THR A 590 -26.16 5.58 18.72
CA THR A 590 -25.57 6.91 18.67
C THR A 590 -24.59 7.12 19.83
N GLN A 591 -23.28 7.06 19.56
CA GLN A 591 -22.29 7.55 20.53
C GLN A 591 -22.30 9.08 20.50
N GLY A 592 -22.32 9.68 21.69
CA GLY A 592 -22.43 11.13 21.85
C GLY A 592 -21.34 11.89 21.08
N LYS A 593 -21.79 12.87 20.29
CA LYS A 593 -20.93 13.82 19.57
C LYS A 593 -19.96 14.49 20.55
N HIS A 594 -18.66 14.27 20.39
CA HIS A 594 -17.66 15.21 20.87
C HIS A 594 -17.26 16.08 19.68
N GLU A 595 -18.01 17.15 19.44
CA GLU A 595 -17.61 18.18 18.49
C GLU A 595 -16.46 18.98 19.11
N ALA A 596 -15.24 18.74 18.63
CA ALA A 596 -14.09 19.58 18.94
C ALA A 596 -14.37 21.01 18.46
N THR A 597 -14.06 22.00 19.31
CA THR A 597 -14.20 23.42 18.97
C THR A 597 -13.31 23.80 17.78
N LEU A 598 -13.68 24.83 17.00
CA LEU A 598 -12.91 25.31 15.84
C LEU A 598 -11.43 25.59 16.18
N VAL A 599 -11.17 26.09 17.39
CA VAL A 599 -9.81 26.32 17.90
C VAL A 599 -9.04 25.01 18.09
N GLN A 600 -9.67 23.97 18.64
CA GLN A 600 -9.08 22.64 18.78
C GLN A 600 -8.80 22.01 17.41
N LYS A 601 -9.73 22.13 16.45
CA LYS A 601 -9.54 21.68 15.07
C LYS A 601 -8.35 22.39 14.41
N THR A 602 -8.26 23.72 14.56
CA THR A 602 -7.17 24.52 14.00
C THR A 602 -5.83 24.20 14.64
N LEU A 603 -5.77 24.06 15.96
CA LEU A 603 -4.55 23.68 16.69
C LEU A 603 -4.10 22.27 16.30
N PHE A 604 -5.04 21.33 16.17
CA PHE A 604 -4.77 19.98 15.74
C PHE A 604 -4.19 19.95 14.31
N ILE A 605 -4.78 20.71 13.38
CA ILE A 605 -4.25 20.85 12.02
C ILE A 605 -2.83 21.43 12.03
N ILE A 606 -2.55 22.44 12.86
CA ILE A 606 -1.19 23.02 12.97
C ILE A 606 -0.21 21.97 13.51
N VAL A 607 -0.58 21.26 14.57
CA VAL A 607 0.25 20.20 15.15
C VAL A 607 0.47 19.06 14.16
N GLU A 608 -0.57 18.64 13.45
CA GLU A 608 -0.52 17.63 12.38
C GLU A 608 0.40 18.09 11.24
N GLU A 609 0.25 19.34 10.78
CA GLU A 609 1.09 19.90 9.73
C GLU A 609 2.55 19.96 10.18
N VAL A 610 2.83 20.39 11.41
CA VAL A 610 4.20 20.38 11.97
C VAL A 610 4.72 18.95 12.09
N LEU A 611 3.94 18.01 12.63
CA LEU A 611 4.37 16.62 12.83
C LEU A 611 4.49 15.82 11.53
N THR A 612 3.79 16.21 10.46
CA THR A 612 3.91 15.56 9.14
C THR A 612 5.00 16.22 8.30
N THR A 613 5.08 17.55 8.28
CA THR A 613 6.12 18.27 7.54
C THR A 613 7.50 18.11 8.18
N LEU A 614 7.62 18.17 9.51
CA LEU A 614 8.92 18.17 10.21
C LEU A 614 9.75 16.89 9.97
N PRO A 615 9.19 15.67 10.01
CA PRO A 615 9.92 14.47 9.62
C PRO A 615 10.31 14.48 8.14
N HIS A 616 9.42 14.88 7.21
CA HIS A 616 9.80 15.04 5.80
C HIS A 616 10.91 16.10 5.62
N LEU A 617 10.92 17.14 6.44
CA LEU A 617 11.95 18.19 6.53
C LEU A 617 13.29 17.68 7.06
N LEU A 618 13.30 16.67 7.92
CA LEU A 618 14.50 16.16 8.60
C LEU A 618 15.05 14.92 7.89
N LEU A 619 14.20 13.92 7.62
CA LEU A 619 14.54 12.67 6.93
C LEU A 619 14.70 12.83 5.42
N GLY A 620 13.97 13.73 4.77
CA GLY A 620 14.20 13.99 3.34
C GLY A 620 15.53 14.71 3.05
N ARG A 621 16.26 15.14 4.10
CA ARG A 621 17.31 16.17 3.97
C ARG A 621 18.66 15.85 4.57
N LEU A 622 18.73 14.95 5.55
CA LEU A 622 19.98 14.24 5.90
C LEU A 622 20.74 13.78 4.66
N PRO A 623 20.08 13.30 3.59
CA PRO A 623 20.76 12.97 2.36
C PRO A 623 21.48 14.09 1.64
N ARG A 624 20.83 15.23 1.60
CA ARG A 624 21.31 16.37 0.84
C ARG A 624 22.36 17.14 1.62
N LEU A 625 22.25 17.17 2.96
CA LEU A 625 23.29 17.66 3.86
C LEU A 625 24.59 16.91 3.66
N VAL A 626 24.52 15.60 3.47
CA VAL A 626 25.70 14.78 3.28
C VAL A 626 26.25 14.96 1.87
N ILE A 627 25.42 15.01 0.83
CA ILE A 627 25.86 15.33 -0.54
C ILE A 627 26.53 16.72 -0.58
N LEU A 628 25.96 17.75 0.05
CA LEU A 628 26.57 19.08 0.13
C LEU A 628 27.85 19.11 0.98
N ALA A 629 27.89 18.36 2.08
CA ALA A 629 29.11 18.19 2.87
C ALA A 629 30.23 17.50 2.07
N ALA A 630 29.90 16.53 1.20
CA ALA A 630 30.85 16.00 0.23
C ALA A 630 31.29 17.02 -0.80
N MET A 631 30.35 17.79 -1.36
CA MET A 631 30.66 18.82 -2.36
C MET A 631 31.64 19.85 -1.78
N TYR A 632 31.49 20.18 -0.49
CA TYR A 632 32.41 21.06 0.24
C TYR A 632 33.77 20.40 0.51
N ALA A 633 33.79 19.14 0.96
CA ALA A 633 35.02 18.41 1.28
C ALA A 633 35.81 17.94 0.04
N ALA A 634 35.17 17.86 -1.12
CA ALA A 634 35.76 17.41 -2.38
C ALA A 634 36.60 18.45 -3.11
N ASN A 635 36.61 19.70 -2.64
CA ASN A 635 37.37 20.77 -3.30
C ASN A 635 38.90 20.52 -3.30
N PRO A 636 39.46 19.67 -2.39
CA PRO A 636 40.84 19.18 -2.54
C PRO A 636 41.03 17.64 -2.61
N PHE A 637 40.05 16.81 -2.21
CA PHE A 637 40.25 15.36 -2.04
C PHE A 637 39.26 14.54 -2.87
N GLY A 638 39.72 14.04 -4.03
CA GLY A 638 38.90 13.38 -5.04
C GLY A 638 38.18 12.08 -4.63
N PHE A 639 37.40 11.56 -5.59
CA PHE A 639 36.64 10.28 -5.72
C PHE A 639 36.21 9.51 -4.45
N GLY A 640 37.09 9.23 -3.48
CA GLY A 640 36.80 8.42 -2.30
C GLY A 640 35.92 9.08 -1.23
N PHE A 641 35.97 10.41 -1.07
CA PHE A 641 35.13 11.11 -0.08
C PHE A 641 33.67 11.30 -0.55
N HIS A 642 33.45 11.23 -1.86
CA HIS A 642 32.12 11.29 -2.48
C HIS A 642 31.29 10.04 -2.21
N ILE A 643 31.96 8.89 -2.14
CA ILE A 643 31.37 7.60 -1.78
C ILE A 643 30.73 7.69 -0.40
N ALA A 644 31.46 8.19 0.61
CA ALA A 644 30.96 8.35 1.98
C ALA A 644 29.76 9.30 2.09
N ALA A 645 29.57 10.20 1.12
CA ALA A 645 28.51 11.19 1.21
C ALA A 645 27.23 10.82 0.49
N THR A 646 27.33 10.04 -0.58
CA THR A 646 26.15 9.43 -1.18
C THR A 646 25.64 8.28 -0.28
N VAL A 647 26.47 7.77 0.62
CA VAL A 647 26.10 6.78 1.66
C VAL A 647 25.20 7.34 2.73
N CYS A 648 25.59 8.43 3.39
CA CYS A 648 24.72 9.01 4.41
C CYS A 648 23.47 9.66 3.79
N SER A 649 23.38 9.70 2.45
CA SER A 649 22.22 10.15 1.70
C SER A 649 21.16 9.14 1.34
N LEU A 650 21.46 7.87 1.52
CA LEU A 650 20.42 6.86 1.44
C LEU A 650 20.08 6.26 2.80
N PHE A 651 20.95 6.46 3.80
CA PHE A 651 20.69 6.17 5.22
C PHE A 651 19.48 6.86 5.85
N SER A 652 18.97 7.91 5.22
CA SER A 652 17.85 8.68 5.75
C SER A 652 16.57 8.54 4.91
N ALA A 653 16.64 7.74 3.83
CA ALA A 653 15.48 7.35 3.03
C ALA A 653 15.02 5.91 3.34
N ALA A 654 15.85 5.11 4.01
CA ALA A 654 15.45 3.90 4.74
C ALA A 654 15.02 4.28 6.16
#